data_AF-A0A6L6U4V3-F1
#
_entry.id   AF-A0A6L6U4V3-F1
#
_cell.length_a   1.000
_cell.length_b   1.000
_cell.length_c   1.000
_cell.angle_alpha   90.00
_cell.angle_beta   90.00
_cell.angle_gamma   90.00
#
_symmetry.space_group_name_H-M   'P 1'
#
loop_
_entity.id
_entity.type
_entity.pdbx_description
1 polymer ?
#
loop_
_entity_poly.entity_id
_entity_poly.type
_entity_poly.pdbx_seq_one_letter_code
_entity_poly.pdbx_strand_id
1 'polypeptide(L)'
;MELKKLLFSLVVGCSCFSVTNYIEAQTNPINPTEAATNFNIFTSGDAIAIRTETEGSWAVGGDFTLDGTINIFGGVNYYNQDTQPTALVVAGKINYNSGQLQILQNNYVKIGDLSTSSIFEVDQNNVATNTRITALGGNFDSTPRIALATQQTSNSIAENPQVDFSSAFIEFISISDYLGTLPTNTTWTASEYNYGKLWIDLIPNETNIINLTVAEFNALSEIKFNNQVPSTDAPFIINITDSANGNEVIIDSWPNIVGSPLSYAPYILINFPDITSTITYTGGAQIYGTIYAPEARFNNRSNFNIDGQIIVEMFEQNSGEVHPYIFDSTIDIPDDSTPEEICDGIDNNGDGVVDEGFADTDGDGVADCVDNCVDTYNPDQIDEDNNGIGDTCEVQEPEEICDGIDNNGDGVVDEGFADTDGDGVADCVDNCVDTYNPDQIDEDNNGIGDTCEVQEPEEICDGIDNNGDGVVDEGFADTDGDGVADCVDNCVDTYNPDQLDVDGNGIGDACEVQELEWFCDGLDNDGDGLIDEGYTDTDGDGVADCIDNCLETFNPDQLDENNNYIGDVCEGAFEGAGRAAHSLEVYPLPFKGILNLKYTSNIDANATIEIFNIQGNLLKRIENSINKSANIIKVDLTDAVIGNQVLFVRLTTTEGVIYKKVISN
;
A
#
# COMPACT_ATOMS: atom_id res chain seq x y z
N MET A 1 42.00 -11.90 -22.49
CA MET A 1 41.36 -11.35 -23.68
C MET A 1 39.87 -11.60 -23.46
N GLU A 2 39.22 -10.75 -22.65
CA GLU A 2 38.62 -9.47 -23.09
C GLU A 2 37.51 -9.74 -24.11
N LEU A 3 36.29 -9.17 -24.05
CA LEU A 3 35.68 -8.10 -23.25
C LEU A 3 34.18 -8.08 -23.66
N LYS A 4 33.27 -7.65 -22.75
CA LYS A 4 32.03 -6.82 -22.96
C LYS A 4 31.00 -7.22 -24.04
N LYS A 5 29.71 -6.86 -23.99
CA LYS A 5 28.68 -6.37 -23.05
C LYS A 5 27.42 -6.31 -23.94
N LEU A 6 26.24 -6.64 -23.42
CA LEU A 6 25.06 -5.76 -23.34
C LEU A 6 23.84 -6.61 -22.91
N LEU A 7 23.53 -6.57 -21.61
CA LEU A 7 22.19 -6.82 -21.09
C LEU A 7 21.47 -5.47 -21.12
N PHE A 8 20.34 -5.40 -21.79
CA PHE A 8 19.31 -4.39 -21.52
C PHE A 8 18.23 -5.11 -20.70
N SER A 9 18.15 -4.77 -19.43
CA SER A 9 17.05 -5.18 -18.55
C SER A 9 15.97 -4.13 -18.73
N LEU A 10 14.89 -4.49 -19.41
CA LEU A 10 13.66 -3.69 -19.41
C LEU A 10 13.03 -3.91 -18.03
N VAL A 11 13.28 -2.97 -17.10
CA VAL A 11 12.55 -2.90 -15.84
C VAL A 11 11.18 -2.33 -16.17
N VAL A 12 10.20 -3.21 -16.36
CA VAL A 12 8.80 -2.82 -16.23
C VAL A 12 8.55 -2.68 -14.73
N GLY A 13 8.58 -1.44 -14.25
CA GLY A 13 8.24 -1.07 -12.90
C GLY A 13 6.77 -1.36 -12.64
N CYS A 14 6.45 -2.58 -12.22
CA CYS A 14 5.30 -2.79 -11.36
C CYS A 14 5.73 -2.31 -9.98
N SER A 15 5.21 -1.16 -9.55
CA SER A 15 5.37 -0.60 -8.22
C SER A 15 4.75 -1.55 -7.18
N CYS A 16 5.46 -2.63 -6.88
CA CYS A 16 5.30 -3.37 -5.65
C CYS A 16 5.71 -2.42 -4.52
N PHE A 17 4.75 -2.03 -3.69
CA PHE A 17 5.05 -1.53 -2.35
C PHE A 17 5.84 -2.62 -1.61
N SER A 18 7.17 -2.52 -1.65
CA SER A 18 8.02 -3.12 -0.65
C SER A 18 7.61 -2.54 0.69
N VAL A 19 7.57 -3.35 1.75
CA VAL A 19 7.58 -2.82 3.12
C VAL A 19 9.02 -2.36 3.43
N THR A 20 9.49 -1.43 2.62
CA THR A 20 10.29 -0.32 3.09
C THR A 20 9.31 0.84 3.09
N ASN A 21 8.84 1.12 4.30
CA ASN A 21 8.17 2.32 4.76
C ASN A 21 6.87 2.75 4.03
N TYR A 22 5.73 2.47 4.68
CA TYR A 22 4.52 3.33 4.53
C TYR A 22 4.90 4.82 4.69
N ILE A 23 5.93 5.08 5.49
CA ILE A 23 6.55 6.37 5.74
C ILE A 23 7.40 6.90 4.54
N GLU A 24 7.98 6.06 3.66
CA GLU A 24 8.87 6.49 2.54
C GLU A 24 8.07 7.13 1.40
N ALA A 25 6.77 6.87 1.31
CA ALA A 25 5.90 7.38 0.26
C ALA A 25 5.07 8.61 0.69
N GLN A 26 5.26 9.11 1.91
CA GLN A 26 4.41 10.16 2.50
C GLN A 26 5.10 11.52 2.51
N THR A 27 4.61 12.46 1.69
CA THR A 27 5.08 13.86 1.66
C THR A 27 4.30 14.79 2.58
N ASN A 28 3.34 14.27 3.36
CA ASN A 28 2.45 15.07 4.20
C ASN A 28 2.46 14.55 5.66
N PRO A 29 2.20 15.44 6.64
CA PRO A 29 1.99 15.03 8.03
C PRO A 29 0.86 13.99 8.15
N ILE A 30 1.10 12.93 8.93
CA ILE A 30 0.15 11.81 9.10
C ILE A 30 -0.53 11.86 10.47
N ASN A 31 -1.79 11.44 10.57
CA ASN A 31 -2.38 11.13 11.87
C ASN A 31 -2.08 9.65 12.22
N PRO A 32 -1.30 9.36 13.28
CA PRO A 32 -0.90 8.00 13.65
C PRO A 32 -2.05 7.01 13.88
N THR A 33 -3.25 7.49 14.17
CA THR A 33 -4.39 6.65 14.55
C THR A 33 -5.54 6.68 13.54
N GLU A 34 -5.32 7.28 12.36
CA GLU A 34 -6.35 7.46 11.33
C GLU A 34 -6.99 6.14 10.90
N ALA A 35 -6.19 5.10 10.66
CA ALA A 35 -6.67 3.78 10.27
C ALA A 35 -7.57 3.10 11.32
N ALA A 36 -7.60 3.59 12.57
CA ALA A 36 -8.50 3.09 13.60
C ALA A 36 -9.94 3.62 13.40
N THR A 37 -10.18 4.50 12.42
CA THR A 37 -11.49 5.03 12.03
C THR A 37 -12.34 5.54 13.21
N ASN A 38 -11.69 6.22 14.15
CA ASN A 38 -12.25 6.78 15.40
C ASN A 38 -12.69 5.76 16.46
N PHE A 39 -12.40 4.47 16.31
CA PHE A 39 -12.61 3.54 17.41
C PHE A 39 -11.70 3.89 18.60
N ASN A 40 -12.27 3.91 19.80
CA ASN A 40 -11.50 4.21 21.01
C ASN A 40 -10.54 3.08 21.35
N ILE A 41 -10.99 1.83 21.20
CA ILE A 41 -10.17 0.64 21.40
C ILE A 41 -10.14 -0.13 20.10
N PHE A 42 -8.94 -0.40 19.58
CA PHE A 42 -8.71 -1.06 18.31
C PHE A 42 -7.64 -2.15 18.49
N THR A 43 -8.02 -3.42 18.31
CA THR A 43 -7.12 -4.55 18.47
C THR A 43 -7.01 -5.41 17.22
N SER A 44 -5.82 -5.95 16.93
CA SER A 44 -5.65 -6.90 15.81
C SER A 44 -6.08 -8.31 16.21
N GLY A 45 -5.87 -8.66 17.49
CA GLY A 45 -6.27 -9.90 18.10
C GLY A 45 -7.39 -9.71 19.12
N ASP A 46 -7.36 -10.54 20.15
CA ASP A 46 -8.45 -10.70 21.12
C ASP A 46 -8.60 -9.48 22.05
N ALA A 47 -9.79 -9.37 22.64
CA ALA A 47 -10.01 -8.46 23.75
C ALA A 47 -10.78 -9.15 24.89
N ILE A 48 -10.40 -8.86 26.12
CA ILE A 48 -11.00 -9.42 27.33
C ILE A 48 -11.52 -8.28 28.20
N ALA A 49 -12.83 -8.26 28.42
CA ALA A 49 -13.49 -7.28 29.25
C ALA A 49 -14.02 -7.96 30.53
N ILE A 50 -13.51 -7.53 31.69
CA ILE A 50 -13.85 -8.15 32.99
C ILE A 50 -14.81 -7.24 33.77
N ARG A 51 -14.33 -6.09 34.27
CA ARG A 51 -15.16 -5.10 34.97
C ARG A 51 -14.79 -3.70 34.49
N THR A 52 -15.52 -3.16 33.53
CA THR A 52 -15.17 -1.84 33.01
C THR A 52 -16.39 -1.08 32.51
N GLU A 53 -16.23 0.21 32.37
CA GLU A 53 -17.17 1.09 31.70
C GLU A 53 -16.35 1.86 30.67
N THR A 54 -16.82 1.89 29.43
CA THR A 54 -16.12 2.57 28.35
C THR A 54 -17.08 3.51 27.65
N GLU A 55 -16.71 4.78 27.64
CA GLU A 55 -17.48 5.81 26.95
C GLU A 55 -17.21 5.82 25.44
N GLY A 56 -16.25 5.02 24.97
CA GLY A 56 -15.86 4.89 23.56
C GLY A 56 -16.15 3.52 22.93
N SER A 57 -16.06 3.46 21.61
CA SER A 57 -16.33 2.29 20.79
C SER A 57 -15.14 1.31 20.74
N TRP A 58 -15.44 0.04 20.48
CA TRP A 58 -14.46 -1.05 20.40
C TRP A 58 -14.50 -1.69 19.02
N ALA A 59 -13.33 -1.93 18.43
CA ALA A 59 -13.13 -2.79 17.29
C ALA A 59 -12.09 -3.85 17.63
N VAL A 60 -12.50 -5.12 17.53
CA VAL A 60 -11.71 -6.27 17.97
C VAL A 60 -11.49 -7.19 16.78
N GLY A 61 -10.25 -7.31 16.32
CA GLY A 61 -9.87 -8.14 15.18
C GLY A 61 -9.89 -9.64 15.46
N GLY A 62 -9.80 -10.04 16.73
CA GLY A 62 -9.93 -11.43 17.19
C GLY A 62 -11.25 -11.71 17.91
N ASP A 63 -11.18 -12.55 18.94
CA ASP A 63 -12.32 -12.91 19.78
C ASP A 63 -12.55 -11.88 20.90
N PHE A 64 -13.81 -11.65 21.24
CA PHE A 64 -14.18 -10.84 22.40
C PHE A 64 -14.64 -11.72 23.56
N THR A 65 -13.94 -11.65 24.70
CA THR A 65 -14.29 -12.39 25.91
C THR A 65 -15.05 -11.51 26.89
N LEU A 66 -16.29 -11.90 27.16
CA LEU A 66 -17.16 -11.30 28.17
C LEU A 66 -17.00 -12.04 29.50
N ASP A 67 -16.28 -11.42 30.45
CA ASP A 67 -16.02 -12.00 31.78
C ASP A 67 -16.40 -11.05 32.94
N GLY A 68 -17.58 -10.47 32.85
CA GLY A 68 -18.20 -9.71 33.93
C GLY A 68 -19.18 -8.66 33.42
N THR A 69 -19.31 -7.54 34.13
CA THR A 69 -20.29 -6.49 33.80
C THR A 69 -19.58 -5.33 33.13
N ILE A 70 -19.97 -5.04 31.89
CA ILE A 70 -19.40 -3.96 31.08
C ILE A 70 -20.50 -3.08 30.49
N ASN A 71 -20.23 -1.78 30.36
CA ASN A 71 -21.08 -0.84 29.63
C ASN A 71 -20.26 -0.16 28.53
N ILE A 72 -20.82 -0.05 27.31
CA ILE A 72 -20.27 0.71 26.19
C ILE A 72 -21.27 1.81 25.79
N PHE A 73 -20.84 3.07 25.79
CA PHE A 73 -21.72 4.23 25.56
C PHE A 73 -21.55 4.88 24.18
N GLY A 74 -20.36 4.92 23.59
CA GLY A 74 -20.08 5.63 22.34
C GLY A 74 -20.03 4.71 21.13
N GLY A 75 -20.90 4.94 20.14
CA GLY A 75 -20.85 4.30 18.84
C GLY A 75 -20.15 5.17 17.81
N VAL A 76 -19.38 4.55 16.92
CA VAL A 76 -18.75 5.19 15.76
C VAL A 76 -19.11 4.43 14.50
N ASN A 77 -19.05 5.12 13.35
CA ASN A 77 -19.25 4.58 12.02
C ASN A 77 -20.65 3.94 11.79
N TYR A 78 -21.08 3.90 10.54
CA TYR A 78 -22.36 3.31 10.13
C TYR A 78 -22.06 2.23 9.10
N TYR A 79 -22.26 0.97 9.48
CA TYR A 79 -21.99 -0.17 8.59
C TYR A 79 -23.26 -0.65 7.91
N ASN A 80 -23.14 -1.11 6.68
CA ASN A 80 -24.21 -1.78 5.95
C ASN A 80 -25.54 -1.02 5.93
N GLN A 81 -25.47 0.32 5.80
CA GLN A 81 -26.63 1.22 5.80
C GLN A 81 -27.44 1.22 7.12
N ASP A 82 -26.83 0.78 8.22
CA ASP A 82 -27.44 0.88 9.54
C ASP A 82 -27.78 2.33 9.89
N THR A 83 -28.87 2.49 10.63
CA THR A 83 -29.37 3.81 11.05
C THR A 83 -28.80 4.29 12.38
N GLN A 84 -28.04 3.42 13.06
CA GLN A 84 -27.41 3.70 14.34
C GLN A 84 -25.90 3.45 14.23
N PRO A 85 -25.07 4.21 14.94
CA PRO A 85 -23.64 3.98 14.92
C PRO A 85 -23.27 2.69 15.68
N THR A 86 -22.09 2.14 15.38
CA THR A 86 -21.65 0.86 15.95
C THR A 86 -20.72 1.07 17.14
N ALA A 87 -21.08 0.54 18.29
CA ALA A 87 -20.29 0.63 19.53
C ALA A 87 -19.31 -0.52 19.72
N LEU A 88 -19.60 -1.68 19.14
CA LEU A 88 -18.74 -2.86 19.22
C LEU A 88 -18.70 -3.57 17.89
N VAL A 89 -17.49 -3.74 17.35
CA VAL A 89 -17.18 -4.64 16.25
C VAL A 89 -16.31 -5.76 16.79
N VAL A 90 -16.67 -7.01 16.48
CA VAL A 90 -15.84 -8.20 16.75
C VAL A 90 -15.74 -8.99 15.45
N ALA A 91 -14.54 -9.14 14.90
CA ALA A 91 -14.32 -9.93 13.70
C ALA A 91 -14.39 -11.44 13.98
N GLY A 92 -13.94 -11.88 15.17
CA GLY A 92 -14.10 -13.25 15.65
C GLY A 92 -15.44 -13.52 16.32
N LYS A 93 -15.42 -14.44 17.30
CA LYS A 93 -16.60 -14.84 18.08
C LYS A 93 -16.65 -14.19 19.44
N ILE A 94 -17.80 -14.32 20.10
CA ILE A 94 -17.97 -13.95 21.50
C ILE A 94 -17.68 -15.15 22.41
N ASN A 95 -16.74 -15.00 23.34
CA ASN A 95 -16.48 -15.96 24.40
C ASN A 95 -17.25 -15.57 25.67
N TYR A 96 -18.27 -16.34 25.98
CA TYR A 96 -19.23 -16.08 27.06
C TYR A 96 -18.80 -16.72 28.40
N ASN A 97 -18.06 -15.98 29.24
CA ASN A 97 -17.64 -16.48 30.55
C ASN A 97 -18.62 -16.11 31.67
N SER A 98 -18.85 -14.82 31.90
CA SER A 98 -19.70 -14.35 33.00
C SER A 98 -20.27 -12.94 32.77
N GLY A 99 -21.34 -12.59 33.51
CA GLY A 99 -21.87 -11.23 33.57
C GLY A 99 -22.71 -10.75 32.36
N GLN A 100 -22.63 -9.47 32.05
CA GLN A 100 -23.42 -8.82 31.00
C GLN A 100 -22.68 -7.61 30.41
N LEU A 101 -22.64 -7.53 29.08
CA LEU A 101 -22.26 -6.32 28.35
C LEU A 101 -23.52 -5.50 28.00
N GLN A 102 -23.58 -4.23 28.36
CA GLN A 102 -24.61 -3.28 27.95
C GLN A 102 -24.10 -2.40 26.82
N ILE A 103 -24.84 -2.36 25.73
CA ILE A 103 -24.61 -1.42 24.62
C ILE A 103 -25.67 -0.32 24.76
N LEU A 104 -25.20 0.87 25.15
CA LEU A 104 -26.06 1.99 25.51
C LEU A 104 -26.23 2.96 24.33
N GLN A 105 -26.93 4.08 24.58
CA GLN A 105 -27.14 5.17 23.61
C GLN A 105 -27.71 4.77 22.23
N ASN A 106 -28.47 3.67 22.17
CA ASN A 106 -29.02 3.08 20.95
C ASN A 106 -27.98 2.65 19.91
N ASN A 107 -26.75 2.34 20.32
CA ASN A 107 -25.72 1.85 19.41
C ASN A 107 -25.96 0.39 18.99
N TYR A 108 -25.36 0.04 17.86
CA TYR A 108 -25.35 -1.30 17.27
C TYR A 108 -24.06 -2.06 17.56
N VAL A 109 -24.10 -3.36 17.28
CA VAL A 109 -22.94 -4.27 17.35
C VAL A 109 -22.78 -5.06 16.07
N LYS A 110 -21.56 -5.49 15.76
CA LYS A 110 -21.23 -6.39 14.65
C LYS A 110 -20.41 -7.56 15.19
N ILE A 111 -20.75 -8.78 14.77
CA ILE A 111 -20.07 -10.01 15.20
C ILE A 111 -19.84 -10.88 13.96
N GLY A 112 -18.57 -11.10 13.61
CA GLY A 112 -18.18 -11.85 12.42
C GLY A 112 -18.40 -13.36 12.53
N ASP A 113 -18.23 -13.94 13.72
CA ASP A 113 -18.54 -15.35 13.99
C ASP A 113 -19.64 -15.53 15.05
N LEU A 114 -20.82 -15.97 14.59
CA LEU A 114 -21.98 -16.24 15.44
C LEU A 114 -22.02 -17.67 16.00
N SER A 115 -21.01 -18.50 15.78
CA SER A 115 -20.96 -19.92 16.18
C SER A 115 -21.21 -20.15 17.68
N THR A 116 -20.94 -19.16 18.52
CA THR A 116 -21.15 -19.22 19.97
C THR A 116 -22.35 -18.41 20.46
N SER A 117 -23.09 -17.77 19.56
CA SER A 117 -24.09 -16.75 19.88
C SER A 117 -25.51 -17.16 19.48
N SER A 118 -26.50 -16.72 20.25
CA SER A 118 -27.93 -16.78 19.93
C SER A 118 -28.52 -15.38 20.04
N ILE A 119 -29.13 -14.90 18.95
CA ILE A 119 -29.66 -13.54 18.82
C ILE A 119 -31.18 -13.55 19.04
N PHE A 120 -31.67 -12.63 19.86
CA PHE A 120 -33.10 -12.50 20.19
C PHE A 120 -33.59 -11.07 19.97
N GLU A 121 -34.51 -10.92 19.03
CA GLU A 121 -35.20 -9.64 18.69
C GLU A 121 -36.60 -9.53 19.35
N VAL A 122 -37.05 -10.62 19.96
CA VAL A 122 -38.33 -10.72 20.67
C VAL A 122 -38.12 -11.35 22.05
N ASP A 123 -38.98 -11.00 23.00
CA ASP A 123 -39.01 -11.62 24.32
C ASP A 123 -39.65 -13.03 24.28
N GLN A 124 -39.74 -13.69 25.44
CA GLN A 124 -40.36 -15.01 25.58
C GLN A 124 -41.86 -15.05 25.24
N ASN A 125 -42.52 -13.89 25.17
CA ASN A 125 -43.93 -13.76 24.77
C ASN A 125 -44.07 -13.40 23.28
N ASN A 126 -42.97 -13.42 22.52
CA ASN A 126 -42.91 -13.06 21.11
C ASN A 126 -43.26 -11.59 20.84
N VAL A 127 -42.94 -10.70 21.79
CA VAL A 127 -43.08 -9.25 21.67
C VAL A 127 -41.73 -8.65 21.25
N ALA A 128 -41.72 -7.84 20.18
CA ALA A 128 -40.54 -7.11 19.73
C ALA A 128 -39.97 -6.23 20.86
N THR A 129 -38.67 -6.32 21.08
CA THR A 129 -37.97 -5.67 22.19
C THR A 129 -36.52 -5.39 21.81
N ASN A 130 -35.77 -4.74 22.71
CA ASN A 130 -34.35 -4.48 22.50
C ASN A 130 -33.55 -5.78 22.41
N THR A 131 -32.62 -5.83 21.47
CA THR A 131 -31.92 -7.05 21.11
C THR A 131 -31.06 -7.57 22.24
N ARG A 132 -31.07 -8.90 22.42
CA ARG A 132 -30.19 -9.64 23.33
C ARG A 132 -29.39 -10.67 22.54
N ILE A 133 -28.13 -10.81 22.87
CA ILE A 133 -27.24 -11.84 22.30
C ILE A 133 -26.71 -12.66 23.47
N THR A 134 -27.02 -13.95 23.50
CA THR A 134 -26.63 -14.86 24.59
C THR A 134 -25.78 -16.00 24.06
N ALA A 135 -25.17 -16.78 24.96
CA ALA A 135 -24.46 -17.98 24.57
C ALA A 135 -25.37 -18.95 23.79
N LEU A 136 -24.79 -19.68 22.84
CA LEU A 136 -25.48 -20.64 21.98
C LEU A 136 -26.36 -21.60 22.79
N GLY A 137 -27.63 -21.73 22.38
CA GLY A 137 -28.62 -22.57 23.06
C GLY A 137 -29.25 -21.93 24.30
N GLY A 138 -28.93 -20.67 24.59
CA GLY A 138 -29.60 -19.84 25.59
C GLY A 138 -31.01 -19.40 25.18
N ASN A 139 -31.63 -18.56 26.00
CA ASN A 139 -32.89 -17.86 25.70
C ASN A 139 -32.72 -16.35 25.97
N PHE A 140 -33.76 -15.56 25.70
CA PHE A 140 -33.73 -14.10 25.86
C PHE A 140 -33.20 -13.60 27.22
N ASP A 141 -33.54 -14.29 28.32
CA ASP A 141 -33.15 -13.90 29.69
C ASP A 141 -31.85 -14.55 30.16
N SER A 142 -31.23 -15.39 29.34
CA SER A 142 -29.98 -16.07 29.69
C SER A 142 -28.87 -15.08 30.04
N THR A 143 -27.97 -15.54 30.91
CA THR A 143 -26.69 -14.88 31.23
C THR A 143 -25.58 -15.92 31.14
N PRO A 144 -24.38 -15.55 30.64
CA PRO A 144 -23.98 -14.21 30.23
C PRO A 144 -24.60 -13.74 28.89
N ARG A 145 -24.62 -12.43 28.66
CA ARG A 145 -25.23 -11.83 27.46
C ARG A 145 -24.68 -10.45 27.08
N ILE A 146 -24.85 -10.09 25.82
CA ILE A 146 -24.80 -8.71 25.31
C ILE A 146 -26.23 -8.18 25.24
N ALA A 147 -26.43 -6.97 25.74
CA ALA A 147 -27.72 -6.34 25.97
C ALA A 147 -27.77 -4.95 25.33
N LEU A 148 -28.48 -4.82 24.20
CA LEU A 148 -28.60 -3.54 23.51
C LEU A 148 -29.71 -2.67 24.12
N ALA A 149 -29.55 -1.35 24.01
CA ALA A 149 -30.56 -0.35 24.34
C ALA A 149 -31.56 -0.08 23.20
N THR A 150 -31.36 -0.72 22.06
CA THR A 150 -32.17 -0.59 20.85
C THR A 150 -32.46 -1.97 20.24
N GLN A 151 -33.36 -2.01 19.27
CA GLN A 151 -33.58 -3.17 18.43
C GLN A 151 -32.62 -3.13 17.22
N GLN A 152 -31.92 -4.24 17.00
CA GLN A 152 -31.04 -4.49 15.88
C GLN A 152 -31.35 -5.89 15.33
N THR A 153 -31.44 -6.02 14.01
CA THR A 153 -31.75 -7.30 13.37
C THR A 153 -30.55 -8.24 13.39
N SER A 154 -30.81 -9.53 13.41
CA SER A 154 -29.83 -10.60 13.28
C SER A 154 -28.96 -10.45 12.03
N ASN A 155 -29.56 -10.09 10.90
CA ASN A 155 -28.81 -9.79 9.67
C ASN A 155 -27.84 -8.62 9.87
N SER A 156 -28.30 -7.50 10.42
CA SER A 156 -27.44 -6.34 10.71
C SER A 156 -26.28 -6.71 11.64
N ILE A 157 -26.49 -7.61 12.61
CA ILE A 157 -25.41 -8.07 13.50
C ILE A 157 -24.39 -8.95 12.77
N ALA A 158 -24.86 -9.84 11.89
CA ALA A 158 -24.07 -10.89 11.24
C ALA A 158 -23.29 -10.43 10.01
N GLU A 159 -23.67 -9.31 9.41
CA GLU A 159 -22.98 -8.79 8.23
C GLU A 159 -21.55 -8.38 8.58
N ASN A 160 -20.62 -8.78 7.70
CA ASN A 160 -19.18 -8.59 7.88
C ASN A 160 -18.88 -7.13 8.27
N PRO A 161 -18.29 -6.89 9.45
CA PRO A 161 -17.83 -5.55 9.80
C PRO A 161 -16.75 -5.16 8.79
N GLN A 162 -17.01 -4.13 7.98
CA GLN A 162 -16.14 -3.64 6.91
C GLN A 162 -14.86 -2.95 7.44
N VAL A 163 -14.26 -3.48 8.50
CA VAL A 163 -13.06 -2.97 9.15
C VAL A 163 -11.87 -3.82 8.69
N ASP A 164 -10.93 -3.21 7.99
CA ASP A 164 -9.70 -3.86 7.55
C ASP A 164 -8.63 -3.80 8.65
N PHE A 165 -8.72 -4.74 9.60
CA PHE A 165 -7.76 -4.86 10.69
C PHE A 165 -6.33 -5.14 10.20
N SER A 166 -6.18 -5.90 9.10
CA SER A 166 -4.86 -6.29 8.60
C SER A 166 -4.10 -5.09 8.04
N SER A 167 -4.73 -4.31 7.15
CA SER A 167 -4.10 -3.12 6.60
C SER A 167 -3.85 -2.06 7.67
N ALA A 168 -4.81 -1.85 8.58
CA ALA A 168 -4.65 -0.89 9.68
C ALA A 168 -3.46 -1.21 10.58
N PHE A 169 -3.24 -2.48 10.93
CA PHE A 169 -2.10 -2.83 11.79
C PHE A 169 -0.75 -2.83 11.06
N ILE A 170 -0.71 -3.07 9.74
CA ILE A 170 0.51 -2.85 8.96
C ILE A 170 0.93 -1.38 9.06
N GLU A 171 -0.03 -0.46 8.91
CA GLU A 171 0.21 0.97 9.04
C GLU A 171 0.65 1.34 10.47
N PHE A 172 -0.06 0.87 11.51
CA PHE A 172 0.30 1.21 12.88
C PHE A 172 1.69 0.73 13.27
N ILE A 173 2.08 -0.46 12.84
CA ILE A 173 3.42 -1.01 13.10
C ILE A 173 4.47 -0.12 12.42
N SER A 174 4.28 0.21 11.14
CA SER A 174 5.22 1.07 10.42
C SER A 174 5.37 2.45 11.06
N ILE A 175 4.28 3.04 11.55
CA ILE A 175 4.31 4.33 12.24
C ILE A 175 4.98 4.22 13.61
N SER A 176 4.68 3.16 14.37
CA SER A 176 5.28 2.89 15.68
C SER A 176 6.80 2.75 15.58
N ASP A 177 7.27 1.96 14.61
CA ASP A 177 8.68 1.75 14.31
C ASP A 177 9.37 3.07 13.98
N TYR A 178 8.80 3.83 13.03
CA TYR A 178 9.35 5.11 12.60
C TYR A 178 9.43 6.12 13.76
N LEU A 179 8.37 6.28 14.54
CA LEU A 179 8.38 7.11 15.75
C LEU A 179 9.48 6.68 16.71
N GLY A 180 9.72 5.38 16.85
CA GLY A 180 10.79 4.82 17.68
C GLY A 180 12.20 5.16 17.19
N THR A 181 12.38 5.49 15.91
CA THR A 181 13.68 5.93 15.37
C THR A 181 14.00 7.40 15.65
N LEU A 182 12.98 8.22 15.95
CA LEU A 182 13.15 9.66 16.10
C LEU A 182 13.92 10.01 17.38
N PRO A 183 14.92 10.91 17.30
CA PRO A 183 15.67 11.34 18.46
C PRO A 183 14.82 12.20 19.39
N THR A 184 15.16 12.19 20.68
CA THR A 184 14.58 13.14 21.64
C THR A 184 14.95 14.57 21.23
N ASN A 185 13.95 15.40 20.92
CA ASN A 185 14.13 16.83 20.57
C ASN A 185 13.70 17.78 21.70
N THR A 186 12.98 17.26 22.70
CA THR A 186 12.52 18.02 23.85
C THR A 186 13.63 18.27 24.88
N THR A 187 13.47 19.33 25.70
CA THR A 187 14.36 19.62 26.83
C THR A 187 13.59 19.62 28.14
N TRP A 188 14.27 19.42 29.27
CA TRP A 188 13.63 19.34 30.58
C TRP A 188 14.46 19.96 31.70
N THR A 189 13.80 20.25 32.82
CA THR A 189 14.45 20.77 34.04
C THR A 189 15.23 19.67 34.75
N ALA A 190 16.53 19.57 34.45
CA ALA A 190 17.41 18.50 34.96
C ALA A 190 17.44 18.34 36.49
N SER A 191 17.24 19.42 37.26
CA SER A 191 17.20 19.34 38.73
C SER A 191 16.00 18.57 39.25
N GLU A 192 14.86 18.61 38.55
CA GLU A 192 13.61 17.94 38.93
C GLU A 192 13.59 16.49 38.46
N TYR A 193 14.19 16.19 37.30
CA TYR A 193 14.29 14.83 36.77
C TYR A 193 14.97 13.85 37.74
N ASN A 194 15.99 14.32 38.48
CA ASN A 194 16.66 13.52 39.52
C ASN A 194 15.75 13.13 40.71
N TYR A 195 14.58 13.77 40.83
CA TYR A 195 13.56 13.45 41.83
C TYR A 195 12.33 12.74 41.20
N GLY A 196 12.48 12.20 39.99
CA GLY A 196 11.41 11.49 39.28
C GLY A 196 10.35 12.43 38.73
N LYS A 197 10.71 13.64 38.30
CA LYS A 197 9.77 14.63 37.75
C LYS A 197 10.20 15.08 36.37
N LEU A 198 9.39 14.82 35.36
CA LEU A 198 9.66 15.26 34.00
C LEU A 198 8.99 16.61 33.74
N TRP A 199 9.73 17.69 34.02
CA TRP A 199 9.27 19.05 33.73
C TRP A 199 9.85 19.50 32.39
N ILE A 200 9.04 19.36 31.35
CA ILE A 200 9.46 19.38 29.95
C ILE A 200 9.07 20.68 29.27
N ASP A 201 9.93 21.14 28.36
CA ASP A 201 9.71 22.25 27.45
C ASP A 201 9.44 21.67 26.06
N LEU A 202 8.29 22.01 25.48
CA LEU A 202 7.90 21.61 24.13
C LEU A 202 8.35 22.68 23.12
N ILE A 203 8.67 22.30 21.90
CA ILE A 203 8.95 23.20 20.77
C ILE A 203 7.63 23.50 20.04
N PRO A 204 7.26 24.78 19.80
CA PRO A 204 6.00 25.11 19.13
C PRO A 204 6.03 24.72 17.65
N ASN A 205 4.91 24.26 17.10
CA ASN A 205 4.76 23.87 15.69
C ASN A 205 5.69 22.71 15.28
N GLU A 206 5.98 21.80 16.21
CA GLU A 206 6.81 20.62 15.96
C GLU A 206 6.24 19.39 16.67
N THR A 207 6.51 18.22 16.11
CA THR A 207 6.32 16.95 16.82
C THR A 207 7.35 16.82 17.94
N ASN A 208 6.90 16.71 19.20
CA ASN A 208 7.78 16.69 20.36
C ASN A 208 8.02 15.25 20.86
N ILE A 209 9.24 14.75 20.71
CA ILE A 209 9.63 13.39 21.06
C ILE A 209 10.43 13.36 22.37
N ILE A 210 10.11 12.40 23.24
CA ILE A 210 11.01 11.94 24.30
C ILE A 210 11.14 10.41 24.28
N ASN A 211 12.38 9.92 24.25
CA ASN A 211 12.70 8.50 24.36
C ASN A 211 13.08 8.16 25.80
N LEU A 212 12.41 7.16 26.37
CA LEU A 212 12.64 6.65 27.71
C LEU A 212 12.74 5.11 27.67
N THR A 213 13.58 4.54 28.52
CA THR A 213 13.48 3.12 28.85
C THR A 213 12.31 2.88 29.79
N VAL A 214 11.78 1.65 29.85
CA VAL A 214 10.79 1.23 30.86
C VAL A 214 11.22 1.61 32.28
N ALA A 215 12.51 1.44 32.61
CA ALA A 215 13.05 1.76 33.93
C ALA A 215 13.02 3.26 34.24
N GLU A 216 13.31 4.11 33.25
CA GLU A 216 13.23 5.56 33.38
C GLU A 216 11.78 6.02 33.51
N PHE A 217 10.88 5.47 32.69
CA PHE A 217 9.46 5.80 32.75
C PHE A 217 8.84 5.44 34.12
N ASN A 218 9.12 4.25 34.65
CA ASN A 218 8.66 3.84 35.99
C ASN A 218 9.31 4.66 37.12
N ALA A 219 10.44 5.32 36.89
CA ALA A 219 11.04 6.21 37.89
C ALA A 219 10.34 7.58 37.96
N LEU A 220 9.45 7.89 37.02
CA LEU A 220 8.68 9.13 37.00
C LEU A 220 7.48 9.05 37.94
N SER A 221 7.23 10.18 38.60
CA SER A 221 6.07 10.42 39.46
C SER A 221 5.10 11.43 38.83
N GLU A 222 5.62 12.39 38.06
CA GLU A 222 4.82 13.39 37.36
C GLU A 222 5.47 13.87 36.06
N ILE A 223 4.62 14.30 35.13
CA ILE A 223 4.98 15.05 33.93
C ILE A 223 4.33 16.43 34.02
N LYS A 224 5.09 17.49 33.73
CA LYS A 224 4.60 18.86 33.71
C LYS A 224 5.18 19.58 32.49
N PHE A 225 4.33 20.30 31.77
CA PHE A 225 4.76 21.15 30.67
C PHE A 225 5.03 22.58 31.15
N ASN A 226 6.21 23.12 30.87
CA ASN A 226 6.69 24.38 31.45
C ASN A 226 6.32 25.62 30.63
N ASN A 227 6.57 25.56 29.32
CA ASN A 227 6.48 26.70 28.41
C ASN A 227 5.17 26.75 27.61
N GLN A 228 4.68 25.60 27.19
CA GLN A 228 3.39 25.40 26.51
C GLN A 228 2.88 23.98 26.80
N VAL A 229 1.69 23.63 26.34
CA VAL A 229 1.06 22.32 26.61
C VAL A 229 0.81 21.59 25.28
N PRO A 230 0.65 20.25 25.29
CA PRO A 230 0.30 19.50 24.09
C PRO A 230 -0.96 20.05 23.41
N SER A 231 -0.89 20.17 22.09
CA SER A 231 -1.95 20.70 21.23
C SER A 231 -1.84 20.11 19.81
N THR A 232 -2.81 20.40 18.94
CA THR A 232 -2.77 19.98 17.52
C THR A 232 -1.46 20.34 16.83
N ASP A 233 -0.90 21.53 17.09
CA ASP A 233 0.35 22.00 16.48
C ASP A 233 1.61 21.64 17.30
N ALA A 234 1.47 20.99 18.45
CA ALA A 234 2.61 20.61 19.30
C ALA A 234 2.31 19.28 20.02
N PRO A 235 2.12 18.18 19.27
CA PRO A 235 1.85 16.88 19.86
C PRO A 235 3.06 16.39 20.64
N PHE A 236 2.81 15.66 21.73
CA PHE A 236 3.84 15.11 22.60
C PHE A 236 3.85 13.58 22.55
N ILE A 237 4.95 13.02 22.05
CA ILE A 237 5.15 11.59 21.87
C ILE A 237 6.16 11.08 22.90
N ILE A 238 5.78 10.04 23.64
CA ILE A 238 6.64 9.34 24.59
C ILE A 238 6.94 7.96 24.00
N ASN A 239 8.16 7.74 23.53
CA ASN A 239 8.64 6.42 23.14
C ASN A 239 9.17 5.68 24.38
N ILE A 240 8.62 4.50 24.66
CA ILE A 240 9.02 3.66 25.79
C ILE A 240 9.60 2.36 25.26
N THR A 241 10.89 2.14 25.51
CA THR A 241 11.64 0.98 25.00
C THR A 241 12.01 -0.01 26.08
N ASP A 242 12.06 -1.31 25.75
CA ASP A 242 12.54 -2.37 26.66
C ASP A 242 13.76 -3.14 26.13
N SER A 243 14.95 -2.70 26.54
CA SER A 243 16.20 -3.44 26.26
C SER A 243 16.32 -4.81 26.97
N ALA A 244 15.45 -5.13 27.94
CA ALA A 244 15.57 -6.35 28.74
C ALA A 244 15.04 -7.61 28.03
N ASN A 245 14.33 -7.48 26.90
CA ASN A 245 13.74 -8.59 26.13
C ASN A 245 12.96 -9.58 27.02
N GLY A 246 12.23 -9.04 27.99
CA GLY A 246 11.44 -9.82 28.94
C GLY A 246 10.15 -10.35 28.31
N ASN A 247 9.59 -11.42 28.88
CA ASN A 247 8.26 -11.93 28.48
C ASN A 247 7.12 -10.99 28.92
N GLU A 248 7.39 -10.08 29.87
CA GLU A 248 6.42 -9.14 30.42
C GLU A 248 7.14 -7.87 30.89
N VAL A 249 6.57 -6.73 30.53
CA VAL A 249 6.95 -5.38 30.91
C VAL A 249 5.95 -4.88 31.93
N ILE A 250 6.42 -4.52 33.13
CA ILE A 250 5.54 -4.04 34.20
C ILE A 250 5.66 -2.51 34.28
N ILE A 251 4.53 -1.83 34.16
CA ILE A 251 4.40 -0.40 34.45
C ILE A 251 3.65 -0.25 35.78
N ASP A 252 4.38 0.01 36.87
CA ASP A 252 3.84 0.05 38.23
C ASP A 252 3.76 1.45 38.84
N SER A 253 4.29 2.45 38.13
CA SER A 253 4.28 3.86 38.53
C SER A 253 4.02 4.76 37.33
N TRP A 254 2.83 4.65 36.73
CA TRP A 254 2.42 5.59 35.67
C TRP A 254 2.42 7.04 36.20
N PRO A 255 3.13 7.97 35.56
CA PRO A 255 3.30 9.32 36.09
C PRO A 255 2.01 10.15 35.97
N ASN A 256 1.75 11.01 36.96
CA ASN A 256 0.64 11.95 36.91
C ASN A 256 0.95 13.14 35.98
N ILE A 257 0.00 13.58 35.15
CA ILE A 257 0.15 14.81 34.37
C ILE A 257 -0.36 16.02 35.17
N VAL A 258 0.49 17.04 35.34
CA VAL A 258 0.17 18.27 36.07
C VAL A 258 -0.56 19.26 35.16
N GLY A 259 -1.63 19.88 35.66
CA GLY A 259 -2.36 20.94 34.96
C GLY A 259 -3.80 20.54 34.63
N SER A 260 -4.19 20.65 33.36
CA SER A 260 -5.50 20.26 32.82
C SER A 260 -5.35 19.03 31.91
N PRO A 261 -5.06 17.84 32.48
CA PRO A 261 -4.59 16.70 31.70
C PRO A 261 -5.60 16.19 30.65
N LEU A 262 -6.91 16.31 30.91
CA LEU A 262 -7.96 15.97 29.94
C LEU A 262 -7.92 16.82 28.66
N SER A 263 -7.48 18.09 28.74
CA SER A 263 -7.31 18.92 27.54
C SER A 263 -6.02 18.62 26.76
N TYR A 264 -5.11 17.84 27.35
CA TYR A 264 -3.84 17.46 26.72
C TYR A 264 -3.92 16.06 26.11
N ALA A 265 -4.77 15.19 26.66
CA ALA A 265 -4.88 13.78 26.28
C ALA A 265 -4.99 13.52 24.76
N PRO A 266 -5.81 14.25 23.96
CA PRO A 266 -5.87 14.05 22.51
C PRO A 266 -4.55 14.29 21.77
N TYR A 267 -3.58 14.94 22.39
CA TYR A 267 -2.32 15.35 21.76
C TYR A 267 -1.10 14.66 22.39
N ILE A 268 -1.33 13.62 23.19
CA ILE A 268 -0.29 12.80 23.79
C ILE A 268 -0.37 11.39 23.21
N LEU A 269 0.73 10.87 22.69
CA LEU A 269 0.84 9.49 22.20
C LEU A 269 1.97 8.78 22.95
N ILE A 270 1.69 7.58 23.43
CA ILE A 270 2.58 6.77 24.26
C ILE A 270 2.89 5.52 23.44
N ASN A 271 4.03 5.59 22.75
CA ASN A 271 4.48 4.62 21.78
C ASN A 271 5.38 3.56 22.42
N PHE A 272 5.16 2.29 22.09
CA PHE A 272 5.97 1.16 22.53
C PHE A 272 6.57 0.43 21.32
N PRO A 273 7.64 0.99 20.70
CA PRO A 273 8.08 0.57 19.37
C PRO A 273 8.78 -0.80 19.34
N ASP A 274 9.39 -1.26 20.43
CA ASP A 274 10.19 -2.51 20.45
C ASP A 274 9.61 -3.59 21.36
N ILE A 275 8.40 -3.38 21.90
CA ILE A 275 7.76 -4.29 22.85
C ILE A 275 6.72 -5.13 22.14
N THR A 276 7.07 -6.37 21.81
CA THR A 276 6.13 -7.35 21.21
C THR A 276 5.54 -8.32 22.24
N SER A 277 5.76 -8.05 23.53
CA SER A 277 5.37 -8.93 24.64
C SER A 277 4.15 -8.36 25.39
N THR A 278 4.00 -8.68 26.68
CA THR A 278 2.89 -8.15 27.48
C THR A 278 3.32 -6.92 28.27
N ILE A 279 2.58 -5.82 28.13
CA ILE A 279 2.66 -4.62 28.96
C ILE A 279 1.58 -4.73 30.04
N THR A 280 1.99 -4.86 31.29
CA THR A 280 1.09 -4.97 32.45
C THR A 280 1.13 -3.69 33.28
N TYR A 281 0.06 -2.90 33.18
CA TYR A 281 -0.13 -1.69 33.95
C TYR A 281 -0.77 -2.00 35.31
N THR A 282 -0.08 -1.72 36.41
CA THR A 282 -0.48 -2.15 37.76
C THR A 282 -0.75 -1.01 38.75
N GLY A 283 -0.22 0.20 38.50
CA GLY A 283 -0.31 1.29 39.47
C GLY A 283 0.33 2.61 39.04
N GLY A 284 0.15 3.64 39.85
CA GLY A 284 0.56 5.02 39.57
C GLY A 284 -0.64 5.95 39.54
N ALA A 285 -0.83 6.63 38.41
CA ALA A 285 -1.92 7.57 38.14
C ALA A 285 -2.73 7.17 36.90
N GLN A 286 -3.84 7.88 36.69
CA GLN A 286 -4.67 7.82 35.48
C GLN A 286 -3.84 8.08 34.22
N ILE A 287 -4.17 7.35 33.16
CA ILE A 287 -3.50 7.48 31.86
C ILE A 287 -4.16 8.61 31.09
N TYR A 288 -3.35 9.53 30.56
CA TYR A 288 -3.78 10.61 29.68
C TYR A 288 -2.97 10.52 28.40
N GLY A 289 -3.64 10.26 27.28
CA GLY A 289 -3.00 10.04 25.99
C GLY A 289 -3.25 8.66 25.40
N THR A 290 -3.00 8.55 24.11
CA THR A 290 -3.16 7.32 23.34
C THR A 290 -2.09 6.31 23.69
N ILE A 291 -2.50 5.08 24.01
CA ILE A 291 -1.63 3.92 24.15
C ILE A 291 -1.44 3.31 22.76
N TYR A 292 -0.22 3.33 22.26
CA TYR A 292 0.13 2.91 20.90
C TYR A 292 1.19 1.80 20.97
N ALA A 293 0.73 0.55 20.92
CA ALA A 293 1.58 -0.63 21.05
C ALA A 293 1.06 -1.76 20.13
N PRO A 294 1.06 -1.56 18.80
CA PRO A 294 0.34 -2.42 17.86
C PRO A 294 0.78 -3.89 17.86
N GLU A 295 2.01 -4.18 18.30
CA GLU A 295 2.54 -5.55 18.43
C GLU A 295 2.49 -6.11 19.87
N ALA A 296 1.97 -5.34 20.83
CA ALA A 296 2.01 -5.69 22.24
C ALA A 296 0.63 -6.06 22.80
N ARG A 297 0.64 -6.90 23.84
CA ARG A 297 -0.54 -7.14 24.68
C ARG A 297 -0.59 -6.12 25.79
N PHE A 298 -1.69 -5.41 25.96
CA PHE A 298 -1.85 -4.46 27.04
C PHE A 298 -2.85 -4.94 28.09
N ASN A 299 -2.34 -5.20 29.29
CA ASN A 299 -3.09 -5.66 30.44
C ASN A 299 -3.24 -4.54 31.46
N ASN A 300 -4.41 -3.92 31.54
CA ASN A 300 -4.72 -2.98 32.62
C ASN A 300 -5.19 -3.74 33.86
N ARG A 301 -4.29 -3.87 34.84
CA ARG A 301 -4.56 -4.43 36.17
C ARG A 301 -4.80 -3.37 37.24
N SER A 302 -4.76 -2.09 36.86
CA SER A 302 -5.04 -0.97 37.76
C SER A 302 -6.56 -0.75 37.94
N ASN A 303 -6.95 0.18 38.81
CA ASN A 303 -8.33 0.69 38.89
C ASN A 303 -8.46 2.13 38.36
N PHE A 304 -7.41 2.64 37.70
CA PHE A 304 -7.42 3.98 37.16
C PHE A 304 -8.02 4.00 35.77
N ASN A 305 -8.56 5.16 35.41
CA ASN A 305 -9.14 5.36 34.10
C ASN A 305 -8.04 5.54 33.04
N ILE A 306 -8.43 5.36 31.78
CA ILE A 306 -7.64 5.66 30.59
C ILE A 306 -8.38 6.72 29.81
N ASP A 307 -7.84 7.93 29.78
CA ASP A 307 -8.32 9.03 28.94
C ASP A 307 -7.48 9.06 27.67
N GLY A 308 -7.83 8.23 26.70
CA GLY A 308 -7.03 8.04 25.50
C GLY A 308 -7.53 6.92 24.61
N GLN A 309 -7.04 6.91 23.37
CA GLN A 309 -7.21 5.79 22.46
C GLN A 309 -6.28 4.63 22.82
N ILE A 310 -6.64 3.41 22.42
CA ILE A 310 -5.86 2.19 22.68
C ILE A 310 -5.73 1.41 21.37
N ILE A 311 -4.50 1.26 20.88
CA ILE A 311 -4.16 0.49 19.67
C ILE A 311 -3.12 -0.56 20.04
N VAL A 312 -3.54 -1.82 20.11
CA VAL A 312 -2.73 -2.93 20.68
C VAL A 312 -3.00 -4.28 20.01
N GLU A 313 -2.10 -5.26 20.13
CA GLU A 313 -2.36 -6.63 19.62
C GLU A 313 -3.53 -7.27 20.38
N MET A 314 -3.51 -7.18 21.70
CA MET A 314 -4.51 -7.76 22.59
C MET A 314 -4.77 -6.82 23.76
N PHE A 315 -6.03 -6.66 24.16
CA PHE A 315 -6.38 -5.80 25.29
C PHE A 315 -7.12 -6.56 26.39
N GLU A 316 -6.58 -6.52 27.62
CA GLU A 316 -7.27 -7.01 28.82
C GLU A 316 -7.56 -5.86 29.78
N GLN A 317 -8.86 -5.58 29.99
CA GLN A 317 -9.33 -4.53 30.88
C GLN A 317 -9.96 -5.11 32.15
N ASN A 318 -9.24 -5.03 33.26
CA ASN A 318 -9.69 -5.55 34.55
C ASN A 318 -10.61 -4.59 35.31
N SER A 319 -10.27 -3.29 35.36
CA SER A 319 -10.96 -2.27 36.15
C SER A 319 -10.65 -0.86 35.62
N GLY A 320 -11.37 0.16 36.11
CA GLY A 320 -11.29 1.53 35.59
C GLY A 320 -12.14 1.75 34.34
N GLU A 321 -12.31 3.03 33.99
CA GLU A 321 -13.05 3.47 32.81
C GLU A 321 -12.11 3.78 31.63
N VAL A 322 -12.62 3.67 30.41
CA VAL A 322 -11.90 4.12 29.20
C VAL A 322 -12.73 5.20 28.51
N HIS A 323 -12.14 6.39 28.34
CA HIS A 323 -12.79 7.55 27.73
C HIS A 323 -12.18 7.87 26.35
N PRO A 324 -13.01 8.25 25.35
CA PRO A 324 -12.61 8.40 23.96
C PRO A 324 -11.89 9.73 23.66
N TYR A 325 -10.72 9.92 24.26
CA TYR A 325 -9.79 10.97 23.85
C TYR A 325 -8.95 10.45 22.68
N ILE A 326 -9.53 10.49 21.48
CA ILE A 326 -8.87 10.08 20.23
C ILE A 326 -7.68 11.00 19.94
N PHE A 327 -6.60 10.46 19.37
CA PHE A 327 -5.46 11.28 18.99
C PHE A 327 -5.86 12.27 17.88
N ASP A 328 -5.65 13.56 18.12
CA ASP A 328 -6.16 14.67 17.29
C ASP A 328 -5.02 15.60 16.87
N SER A 329 -4.00 15.03 16.25
CA SER A 329 -2.87 15.76 15.70
C SER A 329 -2.24 14.94 14.57
N THR A 330 -1.38 15.60 13.79
CA THR A 330 -0.54 14.96 12.79
C THR A 330 0.92 15.01 13.25
N ILE A 331 1.69 13.99 12.89
CA ILE A 331 3.13 13.96 13.07
C ILE A 331 3.84 14.20 11.75
N ASP A 332 4.93 14.95 11.80
CA ASP A 332 5.77 15.19 10.64
C ASP A 332 6.60 13.94 10.33
N ILE A 333 6.62 13.56 9.06
CA ILE A 333 7.56 12.57 8.51
C ILE A 333 8.65 13.37 7.78
N PRO A 334 9.95 13.13 8.03
CA PRO A 334 11.00 13.76 7.26
C PRO A 334 10.84 13.29 5.81
N ASP A 335 10.69 14.29 4.97
CA ASP A 335 10.78 14.17 3.54
C ASP A 335 12.18 13.63 3.19
N ASP A 336 12.27 12.36 2.78
CA ASP A 336 13.50 11.76 2.23
C ASP A 336 13.62 12.05 0.72
N SER A 337 12.77 12.92 0.16
CA SER A 337 13.10 13.50 -1.14
C SER A 337 14.19 14.55 -0.92
N THR A 338 15.45 14.14 -1.10
CA THR A 338 16.43 15.08 -1.63
C THR A 338 15.84 15.64 -2.92
N PRO A 339 15.81 16.97 -3.12
CA PRO A 339 15.39 17.53 -4.40
C PRO A 339 16.13 16.80 -5.52
N GLU A 340 15.42 16.31 -6.54
CA GLU A 340 16.07 15.79 -7.74
C GLU A 340 16.92 16.92 -8.35
N GLU A 341 18.15 16.61 -8.75
CA GLU A 341 18.96 17.53 -9.54
C GLU A 341 18.24 17.84 -10.86
N ILE A 342 18.12 19.12 -11.19
CA ILE A 342 17.63 19.59 -12.48
C ILE A 342 18.86 20.09 -13.21
N CYS A 343 19.06 19.68 -14.47
CA CYS A 343 20.20 20.17 -15.24
C CYS A 343 20.04 21.65 -15.62
N ASP A 344 20.44 22.53 -14.71
CA ASP A 344 20.33 23.98 -14.83
C ASP A 344 21.59 24.73 -14.37
N GLY A 345 22.67 24.02 -14.04
CA GLY A 345 23.93 24.59 -13.61
C GLY A 345 23.92 25.07 -12.16
N ILE A 346 22.94 24.65 -11.36
CA ILE A 346 22.79 24.98 -9.94
C ILE A 346 22.76 23.68 -9.12
N ASP A 347 23.50 23.66 -8.01
CA ASP A 347 23.41 22.62 -6.97
C ASP A 347 22.01 22.67 -6.32
N ASN A 348 21.08 21.87 -6.83
CA ASN A 348 19.66 21.88 -6.49
C ASN A 348 19.40 21.15 -5.16
N ASN A 349 20.19 20.14 -4.85
CA ASN A 349 20.08 19.29 -3.68
C ASN A 349 21.01 19.70 -2.51
N GLY A 350 21.94 20.62 -2.74
CA GLY A 350 22.82 21.23 -1.75
C GLY A 350 23.96 20.34 -1.27
N ASP A 351 24.33 19.29 -2.02
CA ASP A 351 25.38 18.34 -1.64
C ASP A 351 26.80 18.80 -1.99
N GLY A 352 26.92 19.89 -2.76
CA GLY A 352 28.16 20.53 -3.17
C GLY A 352 28.73 20.04 -4.51
N VAL A 353 27.99 19.20 -5.24
CA VAL A 353 28.16 18.97 -6.69
C VAL A 353 27.00 19.62 -7.44
N VAL A 354 27.19 19.86 -8.73
CA VAL A 354 26.21 20.53 -9.60
C VAL A 354 25.85 19.53 -10.70
N ASP A 355 24.56 19.32 -10.93
CA ASP A 355 24.03 18.49 -12.01
C ASP A 355 24.65 17.07 -12.04
N GLU A 356 24.91 16.45 -10.89
CA GLU A 356 25.44 15.09 -10.87
C GLU A 356 24.40 14.05 -11.33
N GLY A 357 24.87 13.03 -12.06
CA GLY A 357 23.99 12.01 -12.63
C GLY A 357 23.49 12.32 -14.05
N PHE A 358 23.75 13.52 -14.56
CA PHE A 358 23.60 13.86 -15.98
C PHE A 358 24.81 13.40 -16.81
N ALA A 359 24.66 13.37 -18.13
CA ALA A 359 25.74 12.98 -19.04
C ALA A 359 26.82 14.07 -19.07
N ASP A 360 28.08 13.65 -19.16
CA ASP A 360 29.29 14.47 -19.31
C ASP A 360 30.14 13.76 -20.36
N THR A 361 29.98 14.17 -21.61
CA THR A 361 30.43 13.46 -22.82
C THR A 361 31.95 13.58 -22.99
N ASP A 362 32.52 14.73 -22.66
CA ASP A 362 33.95 14.99 -22.80
C ASP A 362 34.76 14.85 -21.49
N GLY A 363 34.08 14.71 -20.36
CA GLY A 363 34.66 14.44 -19.04
C GLY A 363 35.28 15.66 -18.38
N ASP A 364 34.80 16.86 -18.69
CA ASP A 364 35.37 18.12 -18.20
C ASP A 364 34.85 18.57 -16.83
N GLY A 365 33.75 17.95 -16.39
CA GLY A 365 33.09 18.22 -15.11
C GLY A 365 31.90 19.17 -15.20
N VAL A 366 31.47 19.56 -16.40
CA VAL A 366 30.22 20.26 -16.70
C VAL A 366 29.28 19.27 -17.39
N ALA A 367 28.00 19.24 -17.01
CA ALA A 367 27.03 18.34 -17.63
C ALA A 367 26.66 18.79 -19.06
N ASP A 368 26.46 17.85 -19.99
CA ASP A 368 26.17 18.09 -21.43
C ASP A 368 25.04 19.09 -21.68
N CYS A 369 24.07 19.14 -20.77
CA CYS A 369 22.89 20.00 -20.89
C CYS A 369 23.16 21.47 -20.54
N VAL A 370 24.30 21.78 -19.90
CA VAL A 370 24.76 23.14 -19.61
C VAL A 370 26.16 23.44 -20.16
N ASP A 371 26.80 22.46 -20.81
CA ASP A 371 28.11 22.58 -21.45
C ASP A 371 28.02 23.26 -22.82
N ASN A 372 28.67 24.43 -22.97
CA ASN A 372 28.74 25.16 -24.22
C ASN A 372 29.74 24.58 -25.24
N CYS A 373 30.43 23.48 -24.91
CA CYS A 373 31.22 22.65 -25.83
C CYS A 373 31.16 21.15 -25.49
N VAL A 374 29.97 20.54 -25.44
CA VAL A 374 29.65 19.12 -25.13
C VAL A 374 30.69 18.04 -25.52
N ASP A 375 31.37 18.21 -26.65
CA ASP A 375 32.35 17.24 -27.18
C ASP A 375 33.83 17.63 -26.94
N THR A 376 34.11 18.78 -26.32
CA THR A 376 35.44 19.42 -26.26
C THR A 376 35.76 20.06 -24.91
N TYR A 377 36.55 19.35 -24.11
CA TYR A 377 36.94 19.72 -22.74
C TYR A 377 37.22 21.22 -22.54
N ASN A 378 36.33 21.91 -21.81
CA ASN A 378 36.40 23.34 -21.50
C ASN A 378 35.71 23.71 -20.14
N PRO A 379 36.27 23.28 -18.98
CA PRO A 379 35.60 23.45 -17.68
C PRO A 379 35.39 24.90 -17.22
N ASP A 380 35.99 25.87 -17.93
CA ASP A 380 35.85 27.30 -17.65
C ASP A 380 34.71 27.96 -18.43
N GLN A 381 34.10 27.25 -19.39
CA GLN A 381 32.90 27.65 -20.13
C GLN A 381 33.01 29.06 -20.72
N ILE A 382 34.21 29.45 -21.17
CA ILE A 382 34.45 30.78 -21.74
C ILE A 382 33.74 30.88 -23.09
N ASP A 383 32.89 31.90 -23.21
CA ASP A 383 32.14 32.29 -24.39
C ASP A 383 32.17 33.83 -24.46
N GLU A 384 33.11 34.40 -25.23
CA GLU A 384 33.38 35.85 -25.25
C GLU A 384 32.24 36.64 -25.91
N ASP A 385 31.56 36.05 -26.89
CA ASP A 385 30.47 36.70 -27.63
C ASP A 385 29.06 36.35 -27.09
N ASN A 386 28.98 35.40 -26.14
CA ASN A 386 27.78 34.90 -25.46
C ASN A 386 26.77 34.27 -26.44
N ASN A 387 27.24 33.62 -27.50
CA ASN A 387 26.38 32.97 -28.48
C ASN A 387 25.94 31.55 -28.08
N GLY A 388 26.43 31.03 -26.95
CA GLY A 388 26.09 29.71 -26.42
C GLY A 388 27.00 28.59 -26.91
N ILE A 389 28.02 28.91 -27.72
CA ILE A 389 29.09 28.01 -28.16
C ILE A 389 30.39 28.52 -27.53
N GLY A 390 31.10 27.69 -26.79
CA GLY A 390 32.34 28.11 -26.15
C GLY A 390 33.44 28.44 -27.17
N ASP A 391 34.27 29.43 -26.85
CA ASP A 391 35.37 29.91 -27.71
C ASP A 391 36.30 28.78 -28.20
N THR A 392 36.37 27.69 -27.42
CA THR A 392 37.24 26.53 -27.70
C THR A 392 36.70 25.63 -28.83
N CYS A 393 35.37 25.59 -29.00
CA CYS A 393 34.71 24.83 -30.05
C CYS A 393 34.11 25.74 -31.16
N GLU A 394 34.23 27.06 -31.02
CA GLU A 394 33.83 28.03 -32.03
C GLU A 394 34.77 28.04 -33.26
N VAL A 395 34.18 28.13 -34.46
CA VAL A 395 34.89 28.19 -35.75
C VAL A 395 34.70 29.59 -36.36
N GLN A 396 35.77 30.27 -36.80
CA GLN A 396 35.66 31.60 -37.44
C GLN A 396 35.49 31.51 -38.97
N GLU A 397 34.54 32.29 -39.51
CA GLU A 397 33.98 32.23 -40.88
C GLU A 397 34.62 33.21 -41.93
N PRO A 398 34.72 32.86 -43.26
CA PRO A 398 35.31 33.69 -44.38
C PRO A 398 34.54 34.96 -44.90
N GLU A 399 34.81 35.50 -46.13
CA GLU A 399 34.12 36.66 -46.79
C GLU A 399 33.45 36.25 -48.15
N GLU A 400 32.31 36.85 -48.53
CA GLU A 400 31.46 36.50 -49.72
C GLU A 400 31.90 36.94 -51.14
N ILE A 401 31.45 36.20 -52.17
CA ILE A 401 31.65 36.49 -53.61
C ILE A 401 30.40 36.08 -54.44
N CYS A 402 29.76 37.02 -55.18
CA CYS A 402 28.58 36.82 -56.07
C CYS A 402 28.73 35.66 -57.09
N ASP A 403 28.55 34.41 -56.64
CA ASP A 403 28.67 33.19 -57.44
C ASP A 403 27.69 32.08 -57.06
N GLY A 404 26.73 32.38 -56.18
CA GLY A 404 25.68 31.46 -55.75
C GLY A 404 26.14 30.44 -54.71
N ILE A 405 27.29 30.67 -54.08
CA ILE A 405 27.83 29.82 -53.02
C ILE A 405 28.06 30.67 -51.77
N ASP A 406 27.57 30.21 -50.63
CA ASP A 406 27.90 30.76 -49.32
C ASP A 406 29.39 30.51 -49.04
N ASN A 407 30.21 31.52 -49.31
CA ASN A 407 31.67 31.46 -49.24
C ASN A 407 32.17 31.62 -47.80
N ASN A 408 31.37 32.24 -46.94
CA ASN A 408 31.63 32.58 -45.56
C ASN A 408 30.95 31.62 -44.57
N GLY A 409 30.11 30.69 -45.02
CA GLY A 409 29.47 29.68 -44.17
C GLY A 409 28.43 30.21 -43.18
N ASP A 410 28.01 31.47 -43.28
CA ASP A 410 27.07 32.09 -42.34
C ASP A 410 25.59 31.76 -42.65
N GLY A 411 25.36 30.99 -43.72
CA GLY A 411 24.06 30.48 -44.12
C GLY A 411 23.28 31.43 -45.04
N VAL A 412 23.82 32.60 -45.38
CA VAL A 412 23.31 33.44 -46.46
C VAL A 412 24.29 33.44 -47.63
N VAL A 413 23.74 33.32 -48.84
CA VAL A 413 24.53 33.26 -50.08
C VAL A 413 24.60 34.66 -50.66
N ASP A 414 25.80 35.14 -50.99
CA ASP A 414 26.00 36.40 -51.71
C ASP A 414 25.37 37.64 -51.04
N GLU A 415 25.38 37.75 -49.71
CA GLU A 415 24.84 38.92 -49.05
C GLU A 415 25.67 40.20 -49.31
N GLY A 416 24.96 41.33 -49.45
CA GLY A 416 25.57 42.62 -49.78
C GLY A 416 25.70 42.94 -51.28
N PHE A 417 25.26 42.03 -52.16
CA PHE A 417 25.02 42.30 -53.58
C PHE A 417 23.58 42.84 -53.82
N ALA A 418 23.24 43.24 -55.05
CA ALA A 418 21.93 43.81 -55.38
C ALA A 418 20.88 42.70 -55.55
N ASP A 419 19.67 42.94 -55.04
CA ASP A 419 18.49 42.07 -55.11
C ASP A 419 17.29 42.98 -55.42
N THR A 420 16.77 42.88 -56.65
CA THR A 420 15.82 43.82 -57.25
C THR A 420 14.39 43.55 -56.82
N ASP A 421 13.98 42.30 -56.68
CA ASP A 421 12.63 41.90 -56.27
C ASP A 421 12.50 41.55 -54.77
N GLY A 422 13.63 41.45 -54.07
CA GLY A 422 13.74 41.34 -52.63
C GLY A 422 13.57 39.91 -52.12
N ASP A 423 13.92 38.91 -52.95
CA ASP A 423 13.71 37.50 -52.65
C ASP A 423 14.86 36.81 -51.91
N GLY A 424 15.97 37.53 -51.72
CA GLY A 424 17.14 37.03 -51.02
C GLY A 424 18.12 36.27 -51.92
N VAL A 425 17.85 36.16 -53.22
CA VAL A 425 18.81 35.72 -54.23
C VAL A 425 19.34 36.96 -54.94
N ALA A 426 20.67 37.07 -55.06
CA ALA A 426 21.26 38.24 -55.71
C ALA A 426 20.94 38.27 -57.22
N ASP A 427 20.66 39.46 -57.77
CA ASP A 427 20.37 39.72 -59.19
C ASP A 427 21.38 39.06 -60.16
N CYS A 428 22.60 38.80 -59.69
CA CYS A 428 23.68 38.22 -60.49
C CYS A 428 23.47 36.73 -60.80
N VAL A 429 22.67 36.02 -59.99
CA VAL A 429 22.39 34.58 -60.07
C VAL A 429 20.90 34.24 -60.12
N ASP A 430 20.03 35.24 -59.98
CA ASP A 430 18.58 35.10 -60.01
C ASP A 430 18.01 34.81 -61.44
N ASN A 431 17.27 33.72 -61.59
CA ASN A 431 16.61 33.25 -62.81
C ASN A 431 15.19 33.83 -63.01
N CYS A 432 14.67 34.65 -62.08
CA CYS A 432 13.46 35.46 -62.25
C CYS A 432 13.53 36.93 -61.80
N VAL A 433 14.67 37.52 -61.42
CA VAL A 433 15.08 38.97 -61.22
C VAL A 433 14.04 40.04 -60.83
N ASP A 434 12.90 40.08 -61.51
CA ASP A 434 11.78 40.99 -61.24
C ASP A 434 10.61 40.27 -60.49
N THR A 435 10.70 38.98 -60.19
CA THR A 435 9.64 38.14 -59.61
C THR A 435 10.16 37.19 -58.52
N TYR A 436 9.87 37.53 -57.26
CA TYR A 436 10.30 36.79 -56.07
C TYR A 436 10.21 35.26 -56.21
N ASN A 437 11.35 34.59 -56.24
CA ASN A 437 11.52 33.13 -56.33
C ASN A 437 12.86 32.64 -55.69
N PRO A 438 12.99 32.70 -54.35
CA PRO A 438 14.26 32.43 -53.66
C PRO A 438 14.84 31.02 -53.87
N ASP A 439 14.01 30.08 -54.31
CA ASP A 439 14.34 28.68 -54.54
C ASP A 439 14.94 28.42 -55.93
N GLN A 440 14.77 29.37 -56.85
CA GLN A 440 15.39 29.36 -58.17
C GLN A 440 15.12 28.06 -58.96
N ILE A 441 14.02 27.36 -58.65
CA ILE A 441 13.66 26.10 -59.30
C ILE A 441 13.41 26.39 -60.77
N ASP A 442 14.04 25.60 -61.64
CA ASP A 442 13.93 25.66 -63.10
C ASP A 442 13.97 24.21 -63.59
N GLU A 443 12.81 23.54 -63.52
CA GLU A 443 12.70 22.09 -63.65
C GLU A 443 13.11 21.62 -65.05
N ASP A 444 12.87 22.43 -66.08
CA ASP A 444 13.32 22.14 -67.45
C ASP A 444 14.73 22.69 -67.79
N ASN A 445 15.36 23.38 -66.83
CA ASN A 445 16.69 23.96 -66.84
C ASN A 445 16.93 24.90 -68.04
N ASN A 446 15.93 25.71 -68.42
CA ASN A 446 16.02 26.62 -69.56
C ASN A 446 16.62 28.00 -69.24
N GLY A 447 16.88 28.26 -67.96
CA GLY A 447 17.40 29.50 -67.40
C GLY A 447 16.33 30.51 -66.97
N ILE A 448 15.06 30.10 -66.87
CA ILE A 448 13.92 30.88 -66.37
C ILE A 448 13.29 30.04 -65.25
N GLY A 449 13.12 30.60 -64.06
CA GLY A 449 12.57 29.83 -62.94
C GLY A 449 11.10 29.48 -63.08
N ASP A 450 10.71 28.30 -62.62
CA ASP A 450 9.36 27.71 -62.58
C ASP A 450 8.30 28.69 -62.07
N THR A 451 8.66 29.56 -61.13
CA THR A 451 7.79 30.57 -60.50
C THR A 451 7.43 31.73 -61.44
N CYS A 452 8.35 32.11 -62.34
CA CYS A 452 8.06 33.02 -63.46
C CYS A 452 7.76 32.26 -64.77
N GLU A 453 7.86 30.94 -64.72
CA GLU A 453 7.35 29.95 -65.67
C GLU A 453 5.98 29.41 -65.17
N VAL A 454 5.30 28.46 -65.85
CA VAL A 454 3.89 28.14 -65.52
C VAL A 454 3.55 26.66 -65.79
N GLN A 455 3.45 25.73 -64.77
CA GLN A 455 2.75 24.37 -64.76
C GLN A 455 2.42 23.74 -63.33
N GLU A 456 1.56 22.69 -63.23
CA GLU A 456 0.80 22.15 -62.03
C GLU A 456 1.26 20.73 -61.48
N PRO A 457 1.11 20.34 -60.17
CA PRO A 457 1.75 19.13 -59.51
C PRO A 457 0.93 17.79 -59.34
N GLU A 458 1.59 16.68 -58.92
CA GLU A 458 1.12 15.25 -58.76
C GLU A 458 0.86 14.77 -57.29
N GLU A 459 0.14 13.65 -57.06
CA GLU A 459 -0.24 13.04 -55.74
C GLU A 459 0.80 12.12 -55.05
N ILE A 460 0.75 12.00 -53.71
CA ILE A 460 1.58 11.13 -52.85
C ILE A 460 0.67 10.33 -51.88
N CYS A 461 1.11 9.16 -51.37
CA CYS A 461 0.32 8.31 -50.45
C CYS A 461 0.65 8.68 -48.99
N ASP A 462 0.03 9.73 -48.46
CA ASP A 462 0.31 10.24 -47.12
C ASP A 462 -0.93 10.71 -46.34
N GLY A 463 -2.14 10.47 -46.88
CA GLY A 463 -3.40 10.89 -46.26
C GLY A 463 -3.75 12.36 -46.52
N ILE A 464 -3.06 13.03 -47.46
CA ILE A 464 -3.29 14.43 -47.84
C ILE A 464 -3.60 14.52 -49.35
N ASP A 465 -4.42 15.50 -49.74
CA ASP A 465 -4.71 15.85 -51.15
C ASP A 465 -3.59 16.79 -51.66
N ASN A 466 -2.55 16.24 -52.30
CA ASN A 466 -1.34 16.99 -52.65
C ASN A 466 -1.49 17.83 -53.94
N ASN A 467 -2.40 17.46 -54.84
CA ASN A 467 -2.66 18.14 -56.10
C ASN A 467 -3.85 19.13 -56.02
N GLY A 468 -4.61 19.09 -54.93
CA GLY A 468 -5.71 20.02 -54.63
C GLY A 468 -6.98 19.78 -55.45
N ASP A 469 -7.19 18.57 -55.98
CA ASP A 469 -8.37 18.21 -56.77
C ASP A 469 -9.58 17.79 -55.91
N GLY A 470 -9.38 17.62 -54.60
CA GLY A 470 -10.40 17.30 -53.61
C GLY A 470 -10.54 15.81 -53.29
N VAL A 471 -9.61 14.97 -53.76
CA VAL A 471 -9.50 13.55 -53.41
C VAL A 471 -8.15 13.32 -52.71
N VAL A 472 -8.11 12.38 -51.77
CA VAL A 472 -6.89 12.05 -51.00
C VAL A 472 -6.36 10.73 -51.52
N ASP A 473 -5.05 10.68 -51.79
CA ASP A 473 -4.30 9.49 -52.20
C ASP A 473 -4.94 8.72 -53.38
N GLU A 474 -5.54 9.40 -54.37
CA GLU A 474 -6.14 8.67 -55.50
C GLU A 474 -5.08 7.98 -56.37
N GLY A 475 -5.34 6.72 -56.68
CA GLY A 475 -4.43 5.89 -57.47
C GLY A 475 -3.57 4.93 -56.65
N PHE A 476 -3.66 4.97 -55.31
CA PHE A 476 -3.11 3.95 -54.41
C PHE A 476 -4.12 2.81 -54.14
N ALA A 477 -3.65 1.70 -53.55
CA ALA A 477 -4.47 0.51 -53.30
C ALA A 477 -5.34 0.69 -52.04
N ASP A 478 -6.53 0.12 -52.06
CA ASP A 478 -7.51 0.05 -50.95
C ASP A 478 -8.10 -1.37 -50.98
N THR A 479 -7.57 -2.24 -50.13
CA THR A 479 -7.72 -3.70 -50.18
C THR A 479 -9.08 -4.15 -49.65
N ASP A 480 -9.59 -3.50 -48.60
CA ASP A 480 -10.85 -3.84 -47.96
C ASP A 480 -12.04 -2.96 -48.42
N GLY A 481 -11.75 -1.87 -49.14
CA GLY A 481 -12.72 -1.00 -49.80
C GLY A 481 -13.41 -0.01 -48.86
N ASP A 482 -12.75 0.37 -47.77
CA ASP A 482 -13.30 1.24 -46.74
C ASP A 482 -13.15 2.75 -47.02
N GLY A 483 -12.33 3.08 -48.03
CA GLY A 483 -12.07 4.44 -48.49
C GLY A 483 -10.77 5.06 -47.93
N VAL A 484 -9.98 4.29 -47.19
CA VAL A 484 -8.63 4.62 -46.73
C VAL A 484 -7.63 3.80 -47.56
N ALA A 485 -6.54 4.43 -48.03
CA ALA A 485 -5.55 3.70 -48.81
C ALA A 485 -4.73 2.75 -47.90
N ASP A 486 -4.35 1.57 -48.41
CA ASP A 486 -3.57 0.52 -47.72
C ASP A 486 -2.30 1.07 -47.03
N CYS A 487 -1.74 2.16 -47.54
CA CYS A 487 -0.52 2.77 -47.02
C CYS A 487 -0.73 3.51 -45.68
N VAL A 488 -1.97 3.89 -45.36
CA VAL A 488 -2.36 4.67 -44.17
C VAL A 488 -3.48 4.00 -43.38
N ASP A 489 -3.89 2.79 -43.77
CA ASP A 489 -4.95 2.01 -43.12
C ASP A 489 -4.41 1.17 -41.94
N ASN A 490 -4.91 1.42 -40.73
CA ASN A 490 -4.54 0.69 -39.50
C ASN A 490 -5.19 -0.71 -39.40
N CYS A 491 -6.05 -1.08 -40.36
CA CYS A 491 -6.63 -2.41 -40.52
C CYS A 491 -6.79 -2.81 -42.00
N VAL A 492 -5.72 -2.80 -42.80
CA VAL A 492 -5.63 -3.14 -44.25
C VAL A 492 -6.58 -4.23 -44.81
N ASP A 493 -6.93 -5.24 -44.01
CA ASP A 493 -7.78 -6.36 -44.42
C ASP A 493 -9.22 -6.31 -43.84
N THR A 494 -9.58 -5.29 -43.04
CA THR A 494 -10.79 -5.23 -42.20
C THR A 494 -11.42 -3.84 -42.17
N TYR A 495 -12.49 -3.68 -42.96
CA TYR A 495 -13.23 -2.42 -43.14
C TYR A 495 -13.42 -1.60 -41.86
N ASN A 496 -12.80 -0.43 -41.77
CA ASN A 496 -12.90 0.52 -40.64
C ASN A 496 -12.61 1.99 -41.07
N PRO A 497 -13.54 2.66 -41.78
CA PRO A 497 -13.30 4.01 -42.34
C PRO A 497 -13.05 5.11 -41.31
N ASP A 498 -13.32 4.86 -40.02
CA ASP A 498 -13.08 5.78 -38.92
C ASP A 498 -11.69 5.64 -38.30
N GLN A 499 -10.94 4.59 -38.66
CA GLN A 499 -9.56 4.33 -38.27
C GLN A 499 -9.36 4.43 -36.74
N LEU A 500 -10.38 4.01 -35.97
CA LEU A 500 -10.34 4.07 -34.51
C LEU A 500 -9.23 3.15 -33.98
N ASP A 501 -8.36 3.71 -33.16
CA ASP A 501 -7.26 3.02 -32.46
C ASP A 501 -7.18 3.66 -31.06
N VAL A 502 -7.91 3.06 -30.12
CA VAL A 502 -8.14 3.66 -28.79
C VAL A 502 -6.87 3.67 -27.93
N ASP A 503 -5.99 2.69 -28.11
CA ASP A 503 -4.76 2.57 -27.34
C ASP A 503 -3.53 3.18 -28.05
N GLY A 504 -3.67 3.53 -29.34
CA GLY A 504 -2.67 4.23 -30.14
C GLY A 504 -1.51 3.35 -30.56
N ASN A 505 -1.70 2.02 -30.60
CA ASN A 505 -0.63 1.07 -30.89
C ASN A 505 -0.38 0.86 -32.39
N GLY A 506 -1.20 1.47 -33.26
CA GLY A 506 -1.09 1.41 -34.72
C GLY A 506 -1.82 0.24 -35.36
N ILE A 507 -2.54 -0.58 -34.57
CA ILE A 507 -3.48 -1.60 -35.03
C ILE A 507 -4.88 -1.10 -34.68
N GLY A 508 -5.75 -0.96 -35.68
CA GLY A 508 -7.10 -0.45 -35.41
C GLY A 508 -7.92 -1.39 -34.54
N ASP A 509 -8.83 -0.82 -33.74
CA ASP A 509 -9.75 -1.54 -32.86
C ASP A 509 -10.53 -2.65 -33.61
N ALA A 510 -10.74 -2.46 -34.92
CA ALA A 510 -11.48 -3.40 -35.77
C ALA A 510 -10.72 -4.72 -36.03
N CYS A 511 -9.39 -4.71 -35.96
CA CYS A 511 -8.52 -5.85 -36.26
C CYS A 511 -7.61 -6.26 -35.09
N GLU A 512 -7.76 -5.62 -33.93
CA GLU A 512 -7.05 -5.96 -32.71
C GLU A 512 -7.62 -7.21 -32.01
N VAL A 513 -6.74 -8.08 -31.51
CA VAL A 513 -7.08 -9.25 -30.66
C VAL A 513 -6.46 -9.07 -29.28
N GLN A 514 -7.26 -9.01 -28.22
CA GLN A 514 -6.79 -8.83 -26.84
C GLN A 514 -6.31 -10.19 -26.27
N GLU A 515 -5.01 -10.35 -26.02
CA GLU A 515 -4.42 -11.53 -25.35
C GLU A 515 -4.09 -11.23 -23.88
N LEU A 516 -4.76 -11.86 -22.90
CA LEU A 516 -4.28 -11.94 -21.50
C LEU A 516 -4.78 -13.21 -20.76
N GLU A 517 -4.01 -14.30 -20.79
CA GLU A 517 -4.25 -15.55 -20.05
C GLU A 517 -3.04 -15.95 -19.14
N TRP A 518 -2.71 -15.20 -18.08
CA TRP A 518 -1.56 -15.54 -17.20
C TRP A 518 -1.88 -15.71 -15.69
N PHE A 519 -3.15 -15.80 -15.30
CA PHE A 519 -3.55 -16.01 -13.92
C PHE A 519 -4.53 -17.18 -13.81
N CYS A 520 -4.39 -18.01 -12.77
CA CYS A 520 -5.42 -18.99 -12.40
C CYS A 520 -6.23 -18.40 -11.25
N ASP A 521 -7.25 -17.62 -11.59
CA ASP A 521 -8.03 -16.81 -10.65
C ASP A 521 -9.55 -17.04 -10.71
N GLY A 522 -10.00 -18.01 -11.52
CA GLY A 522 -11.40 -18.38 -11.65
C GLY A 522 -12.20 -17.45 -12.55
N LEU A 523 -11.54 -16.67 -13.41
CA LEU A 523 -12.18 -15.75 -14.35
C LEU A 523 -11.89 -16.16 -15.82
N ASP A 524 -12.91 -16.02 -16.66
CA ASP A 524 -12.81 -16.11 -18.13
C ASP A 524 -12.24 -14.77 -18.64
N ASN A 525 -10.92 -14.63 -18.56
CA ASN A 525 -10.22 -13.36 -18.80
C ASN A 525 -10.10 -13.00 -20.28
N ASP A 526 -10.27 -13.96 -21.20
CA ASP A 526 -10.23 -13.75 -22.65
C ASP A 526 -11.63 -13.82 -23.31
N GLY A 527 -12.66 -14.22 -22.55
CA GLY A 527 -14.05 -14.24 -22.97
C GLY A 527 -14.41 -15.38 -23.92
N ASP A 528 -13.61 -16.45 -23.98
CA ASP A 528 -13.83 -17.59 -24.87
C ASP A 528 -14.91 -18.58 -24.33
N GLY A 529 -15.29 -18.43 -23.07
CA GLY A 529 -16.29 -19.24 -22.38
C GLY A 529 -15.72 -20.42 -21.57
N LEU A 530 -14.40 -20.54 -21.48
CA LEU A 530 -13.66 -21.40 -20.57
C LEU A 530 -13.05 -20.54 -19.44
N ILE A 531 -12.66 -21.16 -18.34
CA ILE A 531 -12.06 -20.46 -17.19
C ILE A 531 -10.68 -21.06 -16.95
N ASP A 532 -9.65 -20.20 -16.95
CA ASP A 532 -8.26 -20.55 -16.69
C ASP A 532 -7.76 -21.72 -17.55
N GLU A 533 -8.00 -21.69 -18.86
CA GLU A 533 -7.51 -22.69 -19.81
C GLU A 533 -5.97 -22.66 -19.95
N GLY A 534 -5.39 -23.77 -20.40
CA GLY A 534 -3.94 -23.94 -20.44
C GLY A 534 -3.27 -24.37 -19.13
N TYR A 535 -4.00 -24.44 -18.02
CA TYR A 535 -3.57 -25.08 -16.76
C TYR A 535 -3.88 -26.59 -16.74
N THR A 536 -3.39 -27.30 -15.72
CA THR A 536 -3.64 -28.75 -15.58
C THR A 536 -5.07 -28.96 -15.11
N ASP A 537 -5.81 -29.86 -15.76
CA ASP A 537 -7.17 -30.31 -15.41
C ASP A 537 -7.12 -31.84 -15.26
N THR A 538 -7.15 -32.30 -14.02
CA THR A 538 -6.87 -33.69 -13.63
C THR A 538 -8.03 -34.63 -13.93
N ASP A 539 -9.27 -34.17 -13.81
CA ASP A 539 -10.47 -35.00 -14.03
C ASP A 539 -11.23 -34.69 -15.34
N GLY A 540 -10.80 -33.65 -16.06
CA GLY A 540 -11.24 -33.31 -17.41
C GLY A 540 -12.62 -32.65 -17.45
N ASP A 541 -13.00 -31.94 -16.40
CA ASP A 541 -14.32 -31.34 -16.25
C ASP A 541 -14.45 -29.91 -16.78
N GLY A 542 -13.33 -29.31 -17.21
CA GLY A 542 -13.26 -27.96 -17.73
C GLY A 542 -12.96 -26.90 -16.67
N VAL A 543 -12.66 -27.29 -15.43
CA VAL A 543 -12.16 -26.44 -14.36
C VAL A 543 -10.72 -26.81 -14.06
N ALA A 544 -9.81 -25.82 -14.02
CA ALA A 544 -8.40 -26.10 -13.76
C ALA A 544 -8.16 -26.57 -12.31
N ASP A 545 -7.17 -27.47 -12.11
CA ASP A 545 -6.77 -28.05 -10.80
C ASP A 545 -6.56 -27.01 -9.69
N CYS A 546 -6.16 -25.78 -10.06
CA CYS A 546 -5.86 -24.70 -9.14
C CYS A 546 -7.11 -24.03 -8.54
N ILE A 547 -8.27 -24.19 -9.18
CA ILE A 547 -9.57 -23.65 -8.74
C ILE A 547 -10.63 -24.75 -8.57
N ASP A 548 -10.35 -25.98 -8.98
CA ASP A 548 -11.26 -27.12 -8.89
C ASP A 548 -11.41 -27.61 -7.44
N ASN A 549 -12.62 -27.47 -6.90
CA ASN A 549 -13.00 -27.92 -5.57
C ASN A 549 -13.21 -29.44 -5.45
N CYS A 550 -12.98 -30.22 -6.53
CA CYS A 550 -13.06 -31.67 -6.54
C CYS A 550 -12.01 -32.44 -7.37
N LEU A 551 -10.90 -31.84 -7.82
CA LEU A 551 -9.66 -32.37 -8.45
C LEU A 551 -9.65 -33.73 -9.19
N GLU A 552 -10.13 -34.81 -8.57
CA GLU A 552 -10.21 -36.16 -9.14
C GLU A 552 -11.65 -36.56 -9.56
N THR A 553 -12.64 -35.70 -9.35
CA THR A 553 -14.07 -36.01 -9.50
C THR A 553 -14.83 -34.95 -10.29
N PHE A 554 -15.00 -35.22 -11.58
CA PHE A 554 -15.70 -34.36 -12.55
C PHE A 554 -16.95 -33.64 -11.98
N ASN A 555 -16.88 -32.31 -11.89
CA ASN A 555 -17.91 -31.42 -11.36
C ASN A 555 -17.83 -29.97 -11.91
N PRO A 556 -18.14 -29.76 -13.21
CA PRO A 556 -17.94 -28.46 -13.88
C PRO A 556 -18.72 -27.29 -13.26
N ASP A 557 -19.75 -27.59 -12.48
CA ASP A 557 -20.62 -26.60 -11.83
C ASP A 557 -20.09 -26.14 -10.46
N GLN A 558 -19.04 -26.78 -9.95
CA GLN A 558 -18.32 -26.41 -8.73
C GLN A 558 -19.25 -26.17 -7.53
N LEU A 559 -20.39 -26.86 -7.48
CA LEU A 559 -21.39 -26.68 -6.43
C LEU A 559 -20.80 -27.04 -5.07
N ASP A 560 -20.86 -26.10 -4.13
CA ASP A 560 -20.42 -26.24 -2.74
C ASP A 560 -21.45 -25.53 -1.84
N GLU A 561 -22.46 -26.27 -1.39
CA GLU A 561 -23.60 -25.72 -0.64
C GLU A 561 -23.17 -25.14 0.73
N ASN A 562 -22.03 -25.60 1.27
CA ASN A 562 -21.55 -25.21 2.59
C ASN A 562 -20.28 -24.34 2.60
N ASN A 563 -19.78 -23.99 1.41
CA ASN A 563 -18.62 -23.12 1.16
C ASN A 563 -17.35 -23.57 1.90
N ASN A 564 -17.09 -24.88 1.95
CA ASN A 564 -15.89 -25.43 2.58
C ASN A 564 -14.73 -25.67 1.61
N TYR A 565 -14.89 -25.28 0.33
CA TYR A 565 -13.96 -25.46 -0.78
C TYR A 565 -13.76 -26.92 -1.22
N ILE A 566 -14.72 -27.80 -0.88
CA ILE A 566 -14.83 -29.16 -1.36
C ILE A 566 -16.21 -29.26 -2.03
N GLY A 567 -16.25 -29.60 -3.31
CA GLY A 567 -17.53 -29.69 -4.02
C GLY A 567 -18.43 -30.79 -3.46
N ASP A 568 -19.74 -30.55 -3.50
CA ASP A 568 -20.81 -31.41 -2.96
C ASP A 568 -20.71 -32.86 -3.47
N VAL A 569 -20.13 -33.05 -4.67
CA VAL A 569 -20.04 -34.36 -5.33
C VAL A 569 -18.82 -35.18 -4.91
N CYS A 570 -17.72 -34.54 -4.49
CA CYS A 570 -16.61 -35.21 -3.82
C CYS A 570 -16.73 -35.15 -2.29
N GLU A 571 -17.80 -34.51 -1.79
CA GLU A 571 -18.20 -34.55 -0.40
C GLU A 571 -18.56 -36.00 -0.01
N GLY A 572 -17.75 -36.57 0.89
CA GLY A 572 -17.91 -37.95 1.33
C GLY A 572 -16.96 -38.97 0.69
N ALA A 573 -16.11 -38.61 -0.28
CA ALA A 573 -14.98 -39.45 -0.68
C ALA A 573 -13.99 -39.72 0.49
N PHE A 574 -14.08 -38.90 1.55
CA PHE A 574 -13.35 -39.04 2.81
C PHE A 574 -14.20 -39.54 4.00
N GLU A 575 -15.49 -39.88 3.83
CA GLU A 575 -16.36 -40.36 4.93
C GLU A 575 -16.30 -41.88 5.17
N GLY A 576 -15.12 -42.46 4.97
CA GLY A 576 -14.87 -43.90 5.02
C GLY A 576 -14.12 -44.42 6.24
N ALA A 577 -13.89 -43.64 7.30
CA ALA A 577 -13.43 -44.13 8.60
C ALA A 577 -13.63 -43.06 9.66
N GLY A 578 -14.40 -43.34 10.70
CA GLY A 578 -14.53 -42.45 11.87
C GLY A 578 -13.15 -42.08 12.42
N ARG A 579 -12.72 -40.85 12.16
CA ARG A 579 -11.40 -40.30 12.49
C ARG A 579 -11.59 -38.83 12.85
N ALA A 580 -10.92 -38.40 13.91
CA ALA A 580 -11.14 -37.10 14.54
C ALA A 580 -10.83 -35.97 13.55
N ALA A 581 -11.64 -34.90 13.54
CA ALA A 581 -11.30 -33.69 12.80
C ALA A 581 -9.91 -33.20 13.25
N HIS A 582 -8.92 -33.29 12.36
CA HIS A 582 -7.60 -32.75 12.59
C HIS A 582 -7.61 -31.29 12.15
N SER A 583 -7.25 -30.37 13.04
CA SER A 583 -7.04 -28.97 12.69
C SER A 583 -5.54 -28.66 12.64
N LEU A 584 -5.17 -27.75 11.73
CA LEU A 584 -3.83 -27.17 11.64
C LEU A 584 -3.98 -25.65 11.67
N GLU A 585 -3.64 -25.05 12.80
CA GLU A 585 -3.55 -23.61 13.02
C GLU A 585 -2.09 -23.16 12.86
N VAL A 586 -1.86 -22.02 12.21
CA VAL A 586 -0.52 -21.47 12.02
C VAL A 586 -0.49 -20.02 12.44
N TYR A 587 0.49 -19.64 13.27
CA TYR A 587 0.63 -18.28 13.80
C TYR A 587 2.07 -17.97 14.26
N PRO A 588 2.51 -16.69 14.25
CA PRO A 588 1.79 -15.53 13.74
C PRO A 588 1.62 -15.58 12.20
N LEU A 589 0.67 -14.81 11.67
CA LEU A 589 0.54 -14.56 10.23
C LEU A 589 0.31 -13.05 10.04
N PRO A 590 1.16 -12.35 9.27
CA PRO A 590 2.40 -12.85 8.69
C PRO A 590 3.47 -13.20 9.76
N PHE A 591 4.45 -14.05 9.43
CA PHE A 591 5.53 -14.41 10.35
C PHE A 591 6.90 -13.97 9.83
N LYS A 592 7.81 -13.58 10.74
CA LYS A 592 9.21 -13.24 10.42
C LYS A 592 10.16 -14.33 10.90
N GLY A 593 10.56 -15.22 10.00
CA GLY A 593 11.52 -16.30 10.25
C GLY A 593 11.07 -17.43 11.19
N ILE A 594 10.11 -17.22 12.09
CA ILE A 594 9.63 -18.22 13.05
C ILE A 594 8.10 -18.31 12.98
N LEU A 595 7.58 -19.52 12.78
CA LEU A 595 6.13 -19.80 12.83
C LEU A 595 5.81 -20.93 13.81
N ASN A 596 4.63 -20.89 14.42
CA ASN A 596 4.10 -21.93 15.28
C ASN A 596 2.98 -22.69 14.58
N LEU A 597 3.06 -24.01 14.59
CA LEU A 597 2.07 -24.93 14.05
C LEU A 597 1.34 -25.60 15.21
N LYS A 598 0.07 -25.28 15.39
CA LYS A 598 -0.78 -25.91 16.39
C LYS A 598 -1.69 -26.93 15.74
N TYR A 599 -1.72 -28.13 16.31
CA TYR A 599 -2.50 -29.24 15.77
C TYR A 599 -3.18 -30.04 16.89
N THR A 600 -4.19 -30.84 16.53
CA THR A 600 -4.95 -31.63 17.50
C THR A 600 -4.16 -32.88 17.97
N SER A 601 -4.35 -33.27 19.23
CA SER A 601 -3.49 -34.23 19.95
C SER A 601 -3.52 -35.69 19.47
N ASN A 602 -4.22 -36.01 18.39
CA ASN A 602 -4.45 -37.39 17.91
C ASN A 602 -3.71 -37.73 16.60
N ILE A 603 -2.78 -36.89 16.15
CA ILE A 603 -1.97 -37.19 14.97
C ILE A 603 -1.06 -38.40 15.23
N ASP A 604 -0.99 -39.33 14.27
CA ASP A 604 -0.22 -40.57 14.40
C ASP A 604 1.32 -40.36 14.41
N ALA A 605 2.05 -41.43 14.72
CA ALA A 605 3.51 -41.39 14.87
C ALA A 605 4.29 -41.19 13.56
N ASN A 606 3.62 -41.28 12.40
CA ASN A 606 4.23 -41.17 11.08
C ASN A 606 3.89 -39.85 10.40
N ALA A 607 3.28 -38.90 11.11
CA ALA A 607 2.93 -37.63 10.50
C ALA A 607 4.17 -36.82 10.11
N THR A 608 4.05 -36.13 8.98
CA THR A 608 5.10 -35.30 8.43
C THR A 608 4.54 -33.91 8.16
N ILE A 609 5.30 -32.89 8.57
CA ILE A 609 5.00 -31.50 8.24
C ILE A 609 6.03 -31.05 7.21
N GLU A 610 5.55 -30.45 6.13
CA GLU A 610 6.36 -29.91 5.05
C GLU A 610 5.93 -28.49 4.73
N ILE A 611 6.89 -27.64 4.40
CA ILE A 611 6.66 -26.24 4.05
C ILE A 611 7.21 -26.00 2.65
N PHE A 612 6.37 -25.52 1.76
CA PHE A 612 6.68 -25.25 0.36
C PHE A 612 6.58 -23.76 0.05
N ASN A 613 7.35 -23.28 -0.93
CA ASN A 613 7.12 -21.98 -1.54
C ASN A 613 6.04 -22.05 -2.63
N ILE A 614 5.68 -20.91 -3.22
CA ILE A 614 4.65 -20.84 -4.29
C ILE A 614 5.00 -21.63 -5.55
N GLN A 615 6.28 -21.85 -5.84
CA GLN A 615 6.72 -22.68 -6.96
C GLN A 615 6.76 -24.18 -6.61
N GLY A 616 6.28 -24.58 -5.43
CA GLY A 616 6.23 -25.98 -4.98
C GLY A 616 7.57 -26.53 -4.45
N ASN A 617 8.60 -25.70 -4.28
CA ASN A 617 9.88 -26.13 -3.72
C ASN A 617 9.78 -26.35 -2.22
N LEU A 618 10.29 -27.50 -1.74
CA LEU A 618 10.31 -27.85 -0.32
C LEU A 618 11.37 -27.02 0.43
N LEU A 619 10.94 -26.18 1.36
CA LEU A 619 11.80 -25.35 2.22
C LEU A 619 12.17 -26.06 3.53
N LYS A 620 11.22 -26.75 4.14
CA LYS A 620 11.44 -27.46 5.41
C LYS A 620 10.58 -28.70 5.51
N ARG A 621 11.14 -29.75 6.11
CA ARG A 621 10.45 -31.00 6.42
C ARG A 621 10.73 -31.39 7.87
N ILE A 622 9.68 -31.78 8.59
CA ILE A 622 9.73 -32.18 10.00
C ILE A 622 9.13 -33.59 10.10
N GLU A 623 9.96 -34.53 10.54
CA GLU A 623 9.59 -35.94 10.76
C GLU A 623 10.01 -36.36 12.18
N ASN A 624 9.35 -37.36 12.77
CA ASN A 624 9.72 -38.02 14.04
C ASN A 624 9.83 -37.13 15.31
N SER A 625 9.58 -35.82 15.22
CA SER A 625 9.68 -34.85 16.32
C SER A 625 8.31 -34.35 16.82
N ILE A 626 7.22 -34.91 16.29
CA ILE A 626 5.84 -34.61 16.68
C ILE A 626 5.60 -35.25 18.05
N ASN A 627 5.89 -34.49 19.10
CA ASN A 627 5.80 -34.96 20.48
C ASN A 627 4.31 -35.05 20.87
N LYS A 628 3.82 -36.25 21.21
CA LYS A 628 2.39 -36.54 21.47
C LYS A 628 1.77 -35.75 22.63
N SER A 629 2.58 -35.02 23.40
CA SER A 629 2.15 -34.22 24.55
C SER A 629 2.21 -32.70 24.32
N ALA A 630 2.78 -32.22 23.20
CA ALA A 630 2.79 -30.81 22.85
C ALA A 630 1.96 -30.59 21.60
N ASN A 631 0.91 -29.77 21.70
CA ASN A 631 0.00 -29.45 20.59
C ASN A 631 0.55 -28.33 19.68
N ILE A 632 1.79 -27.89 19.89
CA ILE A 632 2.42 -26.76 19.20
C ILE A 632 3.85 -27.15 18.80
N ILE A 633 4.18 -26.99 17.52
CA ILE A 633 5.53 -27.10 16.98
C ILE A 633 6.01 -25.71 16.56
N LYS A 634 7.13 -25.27 17.12
CA LYS A 634 7.83 -24.06 16.68
C LYS A 634 8.74 -24.43 15.51
N VAL A 635 8.57 -23.76 14.37
CA VAL A 635 9.37 -23.95 13.17
C VAL A 635 10.21 -22.71 12.93
N ASP A 636 11.52 -22.92 12.86
CA ASP A 636 12.49 -21.89 12.53
C ASP A 636 12.91 -22.03 11.07
N LEU A 637 12.69 -20.94 10.34
CA LEU A 637 12.92 -20.74 8.91
C LEU A 637 13.85 -19.55 8.65
N THR A 638 14.49 -18.98 9.68
CA THR A 638 15.42 -17.86 9.55
C THR A 638 16.58 -18.14 8.58
N ASP A 639 17.02 -19.40 8.48
CA ASP A 639 18.10 -19.82 7.55
C ASP A 639 17.65 -20.00 6.08
N ALA A 640 16.35 -19.95 5.79
CA ALA A 640 15.81 -20.35 4.47
C ALA A 640 15.70 -19.19 3.45
N VAL A 641 16.19 -17.99 3.77
CA VAL A 641 16.08 -16.77 2.93
C VAL A 641 14.65 -16.61 2.40
N ILE A 642 13.71 -16.53 3.34
CA ILE A 642 12.29 -16.38 3.02
C ILE A 642 11.98 -14.89 3.06
N GLY A 643 12.01 -14.21 1.91
CA GLY A 643 11.43 -12.87 1.77
C GLY A 643 9.90 -12.92 1.75
N ASN A 644 9.24 -11.77 1.56
CA ASN A 644 7.78 -11.65 1.43
C ASN A 644 7.24 -12.63 0.38
N GLN A 645 6.67 -13.74 0.83
CA GLN A 645 6.11 -14.74 -0.06
C GLN A 645 5.04 -15.57 0.64
N VAL A 646 4.10 -16.07 -0.16
CA VAL A 646 3.17 -17.10 0.27
C VAL A 646 3.91 -18.43 0.37
N LEU A 647 3.69 -19.15 1.47
CA LEU A 647 4.13 -20.51 1.64
C LEU A 647 2.93 -21.43 1.89
N PHE A 648 3.14 -22.71 1.65
CA PHE A 648 2.16 -23.75 1.92
C PHE A 648 2.69 -24.70 2.96
N VAL A 649 1.98 -24.82 4.09
CA VAL A 649 2.25 -25.83 5.10
C VAL A 649 1.39 -27.05 4.81
N ARG A 650 2.02 -28.19 4.53
CA ARG A 650 1.39 -29.49 4.34
C ARG A 650 1.61 -30.35 5.58
N LEU A 651 0.53 -30.80 6.20
CA LEU A 651 0.52 -31.84 7.22
C LEU A 651 0.01 -33.14 6.61
N THR A 652 0.86 -34.16 6.55
CA THR A 652 0.47 -35.51 6.10
C THR A 652 0.36 -36.44 7.30
N THR A 653 -0.73 -37.21 7.36
CA THR A 653 -0.99 -38.22 8.39
C THR A 653 -1.44 -39.54 7.73
N THR A 654 -1.56 -40.62 8.49
CA THR A 654 -2.21 -41.87 8.03
C THR A 654 -3.72 -41.71 7.81
N GLU A 655 -4.29 -40.58 8.21
CA GLU A 655 -5.72 -40.26 8.11
C GLU A 655 -6.04 -39.34 6.92
N GLY A 656 -5.03 -38.68 6.33
CA GLY A 656 -5.19 -37.71 5.24
C GLY A 656 -4.13 -36.62 5.23
N VAL A 657 -4.28 -35.65 4.31
CA VAL A 657 -3.38 -34.50 4.12
C VAL A 657 -4.14 -33.19 4.34
N ILE A 658 -3.54 -32.24 5.05
CA ILE A 658 -4.07 -30.88 5.26
C ILE A 658 -3.07 -29.87 4.71
N TYR A 659 -3.58 -28.86 4.00
CA TYR A 659 -2.80 -27.72 3.53
C TYR A 659 -3.22 -26.44 4.25
N LYS A 660 -2.25 -25.57 4.53
CA LYS A 660 -2.52 -24.22 5.03
C LYS A 660 -1.64 -23.21 4.30
N LYS A 661 -2.28 -22.22 3.69
CA LYS A 661 -1.62 -21.03 3.14
C LYS A 661 -1.14 -20.14 4.28
N VAL A 662 0.12 -19.73 4.23
CA VAL A 662 0.75 -18.86 5.23
C VAL A 662 1.58 -17.79 4.52
N ILE A 663 1.82 -16.65 5.17
CA ILE A 663 2.52 -15.51 4.58
C ILE A 663 3.75 -15.23 5.45
N SER A 664 4.93 -15.21 4.82
CA SER A 664 6.19 -14.79 5.45
C SER A 664 6.39 -13.29 5.23
N ASN A 665 6.87 -12.59 6.26
CA ASN A 665 7.44 -11.23 6.22
C ASN A 665 8.97 -11.27 6.20
#